data_AF-A0A7C6HJ18-F1
#
_entry.id   AF-A0A7C6HJ18-F1
#
_cell.length_a   1.000
_cell.length_b   1.000
_cell.length_c   1.000
_cell.angle_alpha   90.00
_cell.angle_beta   90.00
_cell.angle_gamma   90.00
#
_symmetry.space_group_name_H-M   'P 1'
#
loop_
_entity.id
_entity.type
_entity.pdbx_description
1 polymer ?
#
loop_
_entity_poly.entity_id
_entity_poly.type
_entity_poly.pdbx_seq_one_letter_code
_entity_poly.pdbx_strand_id
1 'polypeptide(L)'
;ADYVACHNPSYVYKYDLIESLKPGGIFVLNTQWDEKEIEEHLPSTMKRKLAQKNARFFTVNAIGIANEIGLRNRINMVMQGAFFKLTQLLPEDIYVKELKDSISKMYGNKGENVVRMNHEAVDQGINAIREIEIPKSWSDCPDDKESDKKEPEFIRKIMRPMSELKGGELPVSAFKGIEDGTFPSGTTSYEKRGIAVNVPEWIEERCIQCNQCSYICPHAVIRPFLLNDDELSKAPDTFATKKANGKAYEGLHYKIQISPMDCTGCGNCADICPAKGKALIMKPIESQLPKEVTNWEYAISNVRFKKDLAYGQSFKDSQFKKPLMEFSGACAGCGETPYIKLVTQLFGERMMIANATGCSSIWASSAPSMSYTVNEDGKGPSWANSLFEDNAEYGFGMYLGVKQIRNKLEESMRKLNGMNVEERVKKAFHDWIHYKEDADASEKAGRRVLEVLEDFISTDVEILQLVNDIKQNRDYLTKRSVWLEGGDGWAYDIGYGGLDHVLAYGEDVNVLVFDTEVYSNTGGQASKATPTAAIAKFAASGKKQGKKDLGRMMMTYGNVYVAQVGIHADNSQLIRALREAESYKGPSLIICYSPCINHGIKEGMGRSMETVKKAVQAGYWHLYRYNPMLKKEGKNPFILDSKEPKESFRDFLMGQVRYSSLFKAFPDIAEELFRQAEKQAKERYAIYRRMAQESPMEV
;
A
#
# COMPACT_ATOMS: atom_id res chain seq x y z
N ALA A 1 -20.07 30.01 -11.11
CA ALA A 1 -18.67 30.27 -11.46
C ALA A 1 -18.61 30.91 -12.85
N ASP A 2 -17.92 32.04 -12.98
CA ASP A 2 -17.65 32.70 -14.26
C ASP A 2 -16.46 32.05 -14.99
N TYR A 3 -15.57 31.40 -14.22
CA TYR A 3 -14.44 30.60 -14.70
C TYR A 3 -14.36 29.29 -13.91
N VAL A 4 -14.22 28.17 -14.61
CA VAL A 4 -13.96 26.84 -14.04
C VAL A 4 -12.75 26.25 -14.76
N ALA A 5 -11.78 25.73 -14.00
CA ALA A 5 -10.64 25.01 -14.57
C ALA A 5 -10.52 23.60 -14.02
N CYS A 6 -10.29 22.65 -14.92
CA CYS A 6 -9.99 21.27 -14.64
C CYS A 6 -8.50 21.02 -14.87
N HIS A 7 -7.73 20.92 -13.79
CA HIS A 7 -6.28 20.74 -13.86
C HIS A 7 -5.86 19.27 -14.03
N ASN A 8 -6.79 18.33 -13.91
CA ASN A 8 -6.54 16.90 -14.03
C ASN A 8 -7.56 16.27 -14.99
N PRO A 9 -7.14 15.80 -16.17
CA PRO A 9 -8.06 15.29 -17.19
C PRO A 9 -8.91 14.12 -16.69
N SER A 10 -8.42 13.30 -15.76
CA SER A 10 -9.20 12.18 -15.21
C SER A 10 -10.50 12.60 -14.49
N TYR A 11 -10.64 13.88 -14.13
CA TYR A 11 -11.82 14.39 -13.42
C TYR A 11 -13.04 14.56 -14.33
N VAL A 12 -12.86 14.63 -15.66
CA VAL A 12 -13.99 14.78 -16.58
C VAL A 12 -14.98 13.61 -16.48
N TYR A 13 -14.49 12.42 -16.13
CA TYR A 13 -15.30 11.20 -15.98
C TYR A 13 -15.85 10.99 -14.56
N LYS A 14 -15.49 11.86 -13.60
CA LYS A 14 -15.76 11.61 -12.17
C LYS A 14 -16.64 12.66 -11.52
N TYR A 15 -16.47 13.91 -11.92
CA TYR A 15 -17.11 15.04 -11.27
C TYR A 15 -17.96 15.81 -12.27
N ASP A 16 -19.04 16.39 -11.77
CA ASP A 16 -19.85 17.34 -12.54
C ASP A 16 -19.17 18.72 -12.57
N LEU A 17 -18.07 18.84 -13.32
CA LEU A 17 -17.26 20.05 -13.35
C LEU A 17 -18.05 21.28 -13.87
N ILE A 18 -19.12 21.06 -14.63
CA ILE A 18 -19.87 22.12 -15.31
C ILE A 18 -21.10 22.57 -14.52
N GLU A 19 -21.44 21.88 -13.41
CA GLU A 19 -22.64 22.17 -12.59
C GLU A 19 -22.74 23.66 -12.24
N SER A 20 -21.66 24.19 -11.64
CA SER A 20 -21.60 25.56 -11.14
C SER A 20 -21.27 26.61 -12.22
N LEU A 21 -20.97 26.21 -13.46
CA LEU A 21 -20.61 27.14 -14.54
C LEU A 21 -21.83 28.00 -14.94
N LYS A 22 -21.67 29.32 -14.99
CA LYS A 22 -22.72 30.23 -15.48
C LYS A 22 -22.85 30.15 -17.01
N PRO A 23 -24.01 30.50 -17.59
CA PRO A 23 -24.12 30.67 -19.04
C PRO A 23 -23.09 31.69 -19.56
N GLY A 24 -22.40 31.38 -20.66
CA GLY A 24 -21.30 32.20 -21.20
C GLY A 24 -19.98 32.10 -20.44
N GLY A 25 -19.92 31.30 -19.36
CA GLY A 25 -18.73 31.15 -18.53
C GLY A 25 -17.58 30.43 -19.23
N ILE A 26 -16.37 30.61 -18.71
CA ILE A 26 -15.15 30.01 -19.25
C ILE A 26 -14.89 28.65 -18.59
N PHE A 27 -14.71 27.60 -19.39
CA PHE A 27 -14.23 26.30 -18.94
C PHE A 27 -12.85 26.03 -19.53
N VAL A 28 -11.88 25.62 -18.70
CA VAL A 28 -10.53 25.28 -19.13
C VAL A 28 -10.19 23.85 -18.74
N LEU A 29 -9.73 23.04 -19.68
CA LEU A 29 -9.30 21.66 -19.44
C LEU A 29 -7.80 21.50 -19.71
N ASN A 30 -7.05 21.07 -18.69
CA ASN A 30 -5.69 20.59 -18.90
C ASN A 30 -5.73 19.20 -19.54
N THR A 31 -5.30 19.08 -20.79
CA THR A 31 -5.30 17.82 -21.52
C THR A 31 -4.26 17.81 -22.65
N GLN A 32 -3.87 16.61 -23.06
CA GLN A 32 -3.04 16.37 -24.25
C GLN A 32 -3.88 16.15 -25.51
N TRP A 33 -5.20 16.04 -25.37
CA TRP A 33 -6.12 15.74 -26.46
C TRP A 33 -6.14 16.82 -27.53
N ASP A 34 -6.08 16.39 -28.79
CA ASP A 34 -6.43 17.25 -29.93
C ASP A 34 -7.97 17.41 -30.08
N GLU A 35 -8.42 18.21 -31.05
CA GLU A 35 -9.85 18.49 -31.25
C GLU A 35 -10.67 17.21 -31.54
N LYS A 36 -10.07 16.25 -32.25
CA LYS A 36 -10.74 14.98 -32.56
C LYS A 36 -10.84 14.11 -31.32
N GLU A 37 -9.76 14.02 -30.56
CA GLU A 37 -9.72 13.30 -29.29
C GLU A 37 -10.66 13.92 -28.25
N ILE A 38 -10.84 15.24 -28.24
CA ILE A 38 -11.83 15.93 -27.40
C ILE A 38 -13.26 15.47 -27.74
N GLU A 39 -13.58 15.35 -29.04
CA GLU A 39 -14.87 14.82 -29.48
C GLU A 39 -15.03 13.35 -29.08
N GLU A 40 -13.97 12.54 -29.09
CA GLU A 40 -14.07 11.13 -28.71
C GLU A 40 -14.12 10.91 -27.19
N HIS A 41 -13.43 11.76 -26.41
CA HIS A 41 -13.17 11.51 -24.99
C HIS A 41 -14.06 12.28 -24.02
N LEU A 42 -14.60 13.46 -24.38
CA LEU A 42 -15.47 14.19 -23.47
C LEU A 42 -16.80 13.44 -23.25
N PRO A 43 -17.25 13.27 -21.98
CA PRO A 43 -18.54 12.66 -21.70
C PRO A 43 -19.69 13.45 -22.33
N SER A 44 -20.70 12.74 -22.82
CA SER A 44 -21.86 13.33 -23.49
C SER A 44 -22.64 14.29 -22.58
N THR A 45 -22.72 13.98 -21.29
CA THR A 45 -23.33 14.86 -20.28
C THR A 45 -22.61 16.21 -20.16
N MET A 46 -21.27 16.19 -20.22
CA MET A 46 -20.44 17.39 -20.16
C MET A 46 -20.56 18.20 -21.44
N LYS A 47 -20.51 17.54 -22.61
CA LYS A 47 -20.73 18.19 -23.92
C LYS A 47 -22.06 18.94 -23.97
N ARG A 48 -23.16 18.29 -23.58
CA ARG A 48 -24.49 18.93 -23.51
C ARG A 48 -24.48 20.14 -22.60
N LYS A 49 -23.95 20.03 -21.38
CA LYS A 49 -23.92 21.15 -20.44
C LYS A 49 -23.10 22.33 -20.95
N LEU A 50 -21.96 22.07 -21.59
CA LEU A 50 -21.14 23.11 -22.22
C LEU A 50 -21.91 23.83 -23.33
N ALA A 51 -22.57 23.09 -24.23
CA ALA A 51 -23.36 23.66 -25.32
C ALA A 51 -24.59 24.43 -24.82
N GLN A 52 -25.38 23.83 -23.91
CA GLN A 52 -26.59 24.45 -23.36
C GLN A 52 -26.30 25.73 -22.56
N LYS A 53 -25.14 25.79 -21.90
CA LYS A 53 -24.69 27.00 -21.20
C LYS A 53 -24.00 28.00 -22.12
N ASN A 54 -23.85 27.73 -23.43
CA ASN A 54 -23.05 28.54 -24.35
C ASN A 54 -21.66 28.85 -23.75
N ALA A 55 -21.03 27.83 -23.15
CA ALA A 55 -19.74 28.00 -22.48
C ALA A 55 -18.64 28.39 -23.48
N ARG A 56 -17.59 29.06 -22.99
CA ARG A 56 -16.36 29.28 -23.74
C ARG A 56 -15.34 28.23 -23.30
N PHE A 57 -15.02 27.29 -24.18
CA PHE A 57 -14.19 26.13 -23.82
C PHE A 57 -12.76 26.29 -24.33
N PHE A 58 -11.79 26.07 -23.44
CA PHE A 58 -10.37 26.15 -23.74
C PHE A 58 -9.62 24.90 -23.27
N THR A 59 -8.55 24.54 -23.97
CA THR A 59 -7.60 23.49 -23.55
C THR A 59 -6.19 24.01 -23.41
N VAL A 60 -5.42 23.37 -22.53
CA VAL A 60 -3.99 23.64 -22.31
C VAL A 60 -3.26 22.32 -22.10
N ASN A 61 -2.20 22.04 -22.86
CA ASN A 61 -1.34 20.88 -22.62
C ASN A 61 -0.28 21.21 -21.55
N ALA A 62 -0.71 21.41 -20.31
CA ALA A 62 0.19 21.85 -19.26
C ALA A 62 1.21 20.78 -18.86
N ILE A 63 0.86 19.50 -19.03
CA ILE A 63 1.76 18.37 -18.76
C ILE A 63 2.90 18.32 -19.79
N GLY A 64 2.59 18.49 -21.08
CA GLY A 64 3.58 18.55 -22.15
C GLY A 64 4.56 19.69 -21.94
N ILE A 65 4.03 20.90 -21.70
CA ILE A 65 4.80 22.11 -21.40
C ILE A 65 5.73 21.90 -20.19
N ALA A 66 5.18 21.39 -19.08
CA ALA A 66 5.97 21.16 -17.87
C ALA A 66 7.09 20.12 -18.11
N ASN A 67 6.87 19.12 -18.95
CA ASN A 67 7.90 18.15 -19.32
C ASN A 67 9.00 18.78 -20.19
N GLU A 68 8.64 19.56 -21.20
CA GLU A 68 9.59 20.24 -22.11
C GLU A 68 10.50 21.23 -21.37
N ILE A 69 9.93 21.99 -20.42
CA ILE A 69 10.68 22.93 -19.58
C ILE A 69 11.54 22.19 -18.53
N GLY A 70 11.17 20.96 -18.16
CA GLY A 70 11.83 20.15 -17.14
C GLY A 70 11.22 20.23 -15.74
N LEU A 71 10.03 20.84 -15.60
CA LEU A 71 9.22 20.88 -14.38
C LEU A 71 8.51 19.55 -14.07
N ARG A 72 8.62 18.57 -14.98
CA ARG A 72 8.01 17.23 -14.87
C ARG A 72 6.48 17.36 -14.81
N ASN A 73 5.86 16.92 -13.71
CA ASN A 73 4.41 16.93 -13.52
C ASN A 73 3.88 18.22 -12.85
N ARG A 74 4.70 19.27 -12.68
CA ARG A 74 4.26 20.52 -12.04
C ARG A 74 3.66 21.47 -13.08
N ILE A 75 2.34 21.49 -13.13
CA ILE A 75 1.55 22.31 -14.08
C ILE A 75 1.05 23.64 -13.51
N ASN A 76 1.29 23.89 -12.21
CA ASN A 76 0.68 25.01 -11.48
C ASN A 76 0.95 26.37 -12.12
N MET A 77 2.19 26.65 -12.55
CA MET A 77 2.55 27.92 -13.17
C MET A 77 1.96 28.07 -14.57
N VAL A 78 1.87 26.98 -15.32
CA VAL A 78 1.25 26.96 -16.66
C VAL A 78 -0.25 27.28 -16.55
N MET A 79 -0.96 26.58 -15.66
CA MET A 79 -2.39 26.81 -15.44
C MET A 79 -2.68 28.19 -14.85
N GLN A 80 -1.77 28.73 -14.03
CA GLN A 80 -1.89 30.09 -13.49
C GLN A 80 -1.74 31.15 -14.60
N GLY A 81 -0.80 30.97 -15.53
CA GLY A 81 -0.70 31.81 -16.73
C GLY A 81 -2.01 31.80 -17.54
N ALA A 82 -2.55 30.60 -17.79
CA ALA A 82 -3.82 30.45 -18.50
C ALA A 82 -5.01 31.12 -17.78
N PHE A 83 -5.07 31.04 -16.45
CA PHE A 83 -6.11 31.69 -15.64
C PHE A 83 -6.11 33.22 -15.84
N PHE A 84 -4.97 33.89 -15.69
CA PHE A 84 -4.91 35.35 -15.81
C PHE A 84 -5.19 35.82 -17.23
N LYS A 85 -4.70 35.08 -18.23
CA LYS A 85 -4.96 35.39 -19.64
C LYS A 85 -6.44 35.32 -20.01
N LEU A 86 -7.15 34.30 -19.52
CA LEU A 86 -8.56 34.07 -19.87
C LEU A 86 -9.54 34.92 -19.06
N THR A 87 -9.24 35.18 -17.79
CA THR A 87 -10.13 35.95 -16.92
C THR A 87 -10.02 37.46 -17.14
N GLN A 88 -8.90 37.94 -17.71
CA GLN A 88 -8.65 39.36 -17.97
C GLN A 88 -8.89 40.27 -16.75
N LEU A 89 -8.68 39.75 -15.54
CA LEU A 89 -8.86 40.50 -14.29
C LEU A 89 -7.88 41.67 -14.15
N LEU A 90 -6.72 41.56 -14.79
CA LEU A 90 -5.65 42.54 -14.79
C LEU A 90 -5.05 42.66 -16.21
N PRO A 91 -4.49 43.83 -16.56
CA PRO A 91 -3.65 44.00 -17.74
C PRO A 91 -2.47 43.01 -17.77
N GLU A 92 -2.08 42.58 -18.98
CA GLU A 92 -1.07 41.53 -19.19
C GLU A 92 0.31 41.87 -18.65
N ASP A 93 0.73 43.12 -18.86
CA ASP A 93 1.99 43.65 -18.33
C ASP A 93 2.05 43.62 -16.79
N ILE A 94 0.91 43.85 -16.13
CA ILE A 94 0.81 43.87 -14.67
C ILE A 94 0.87 42.45 -14.09
N TYR A 95 -0.02 41.54 -14.53
CA TYR A 95 -0.06 40.22 -13.89
C TYR A 95 1.17 39.37 -14.22
N VAL A 96 1.75 39.49 -15.42
CA VAL A 96 2.97 38.75 -15.77
C VAL A 96 4.11 39.16 -14.85
N LYS A 97 4.27 40.46 -14.60
CA LYS A 97 5.28 40.99 -13.68
C LYS A 97 5.05 40.47 -12.26
N GLU A 98 3.86 40.65 -11.71
CA GLU A 98 3.55 40.23 -10.32
C GLU A 98 3.70 38.71 -10.12
N LEU A 99 3.30 37.90 -11.11
CA LEU A 99 3.51 36.45 -11.08
C LEU A 99 5.00 36.10 -11.05
N LYS A 100 5.80 36.70 -11.92
CA LYS A 100 7.25 36.47 -11.99
C LYS A 100 7.95 36.95 -10.71
N ASP A 101 7.56 38.08 -10.15
CA ASP A 101 8.10 38.59 -8.88
C ASP A 101 7.76 37.65 -7.71
N SER A 102 6.51 37.17 -7.65
CA SER A 102 6.07 36.18 -6.66
C SER A 102 6.83 34.85 -6.79
N ILE A 103 7.05 34.35 -8.01
CA ILE A 103 7.86 33.14 -8.29
C ILE A 103 9.28 33.33 -7.78
N SER A 104 9.91 34.47 -8.07
CA SER A 104 11.27 34.78 -7.61
C SER A 104 11.36 34.79 -6.09
N LYS A 105 10.36 35.38 -5.40
CA LYS A 105 10.30 35.38 -3.94
C LYS A 105 10.08 33.99 -3.34
N MET A 106 9.20 33.19 -3.92
CA MET A 106 8.87 31.84 -3.41
C MET A 106 9.96 30.81 -3.69
N TYR A 107 10.62 30.89 -4.85
CA TYR A 107 11.55 29.86 -5.32
C TYR A 107 13.00 30.31 -5.40
N GLY A 108 13.33 31.55 -5.06
CA GLY A 108 14.71 32.06 -5.09
C GLY A 108 15.70 31.16 -4.34
N ASN A 109 15.29 30.66 -3.16
CA ASN A 109 16.10 29.74 -2.34
C ASN A 109 16.33 28.35 -2.97
N LYS A 110 15.65 28.03 -4.08
CA LYS A 110 15.82 26.76 -4.83
C LYS A 110 16.80 26.88 -6.00
N GLY A 111 17.32 28.08 -6.27
CA GLY A 111 18.29 28.38 -7.32
C GLY A 111 17.67 28.97 -8.58
N GLU A 112 18.47 29.74 -9.32
CA GLU A 112 18.04 30.51 -10.49
C GLU A 112 17.43 29.64 -11.61
N ASN A 113 17.97 28.43 -11.83
CA ASN A 113 17.40 27.51 -12.81
C ASN A 113 15.94 27.16 -12.53
N VAL A 114 15.58 26.95 -11.26
CA VAL A 114 14.19 26.67 -10.87
C VAL A 114 13.32 27.89 -11.10
N VAL A 115 13.79 29.09 -10.74
CA VAL A 115 13.07 30.35 -10.95
C VAL A 115 12.80 30.56 -12.45
N ARG A 116 13.84 30.45 -13.29
CA ARG A 116 13.77 30.59 -14.75
C ARG A 116 12.76 29.62 -15.36
N MET A 117 12.80 28.34 -14.97
CA MET A 117 11.84 27.34 -15.45
C MET A 117 10.40 27.69 -15.09
N ASN A 118 10.16 28.26 -13.90
CA ASN A 118 8.81 28.67 -13.49
C ASN A 118 8.36 29.95 -14.21
N HIS A 119 9.25 30.90 -14.49
CA HIS A 119 8.95 32.06 -15.34
C HIS A 119 8.56 31.63 -16.76
N GLU A 120 9.35 30.76 -17.37
CA GLU A 120 9.07 30.18 -18.69
C GLU A 120 7.72 29.46 -18.71
N ALA A 121 7.38 28.73 -17.64
CA ALA A 121 6.10 28.04 -17.55
C ALA A 121 4.89 29.00 -17.52
N VAL A 122 5.02 30.18 -16.93
CA VAL A 122 3.99 31.22 -16.99
C VAL A 122 3.83 31.72 -18.43
N ASP A 123 4.94 32.06 -19.07
CA ASP A 123 4.93 32.59 -20.44
C ASP A 123 4.33 31.59 -21.43
N GLN A 124 4.73 30.32 -21.35
CA GLN A 124 4.13 29.27 -22.19
C GLN A 124 2.67 29.01 -21.83
N GLY A 125 2.28 29.08 -20.56
CA GLY A 125 0.89 28.94 -20.13
C GLY A 125 -0.05 30.00 -20.70
N ILE A 126 0.45 31.22 -20.89
CA ILE A 126 -0.29 32.32 -21.54
C ILE A 126 -0.48 32.06 -23.03
N ASN A 127 0.54 31.50 -23.68
CA ASN A 127 0.58 31.33 -25.14
C ASN A 127 -0.03 30.01 -25.63
N ALA A 128 -0.09 28.97 -24.80
CA ALA A 128 -0.49 27.63 -25.21
C ALA A 128 -2.00 27.34 -25.14
N ILE A 129 -2.80 28.36 -24.86
CA ILE A 129 -4.25 28.26 -24.71
C ILE A 129 -4.87 28.06 -26.10
N ARG A 130 -5.72 27.05 -26.23
CA ARG A 130 -6.48 26.78 -27.46
C ARG A 130 -7.96 26.92 -27.16
N GLU A 131 -8.66 27.74 -27.92
CA GLU A 131 -10.12 27.80 -27.86
C GLU A 131 -10.70 26.65 -28.69
N ILE A 132 -11.69 25.95 -28.13
CA ILE A 132 -12.37 24.83 -28.78
C ILE A 132 -13.76 25.31 -29.18
N GLU A 133 -14.05 25.25 -30.48
CA GLU A 133 -15.39 25.52 -30.98
C GLU A 133 -16.35 24.43 -30.50
N ILE A 134 -17.41 24.81 -29.80
CA ILE A 134 -18.44 23.87 -29.35
C ILE A 134 -19.47 23.69 -30.47
N PRO A 135 -19.59 22.49 -31.07
CA PRO A 135 -20.59 22.23 -32.09
C PRO A 135 -22.00 22.35 -31.53
N LYS A 136 -22.93 22.90 -32.31
CA LYS A 136 -24.36 22.91 -31.93
C LYS A 136 -24.91 21.50 -31.70
N SER A 137 -24.38 20.48 -32.39
CA SER A 137 -24.79 19.09 -32.21
C SER A 137 -24.57 18.55 -30.80
N TRP A 138 -23.70 19.19 -30.00
CA TRP A 138 -23.49 18.80 -28.61
C TRP A 138 -24.69 19.06 -27.71
N SER A 139 -25.60 19.98 -28.04
CA SER A 139 -26.76 20.27 -27.17
C SER A 139 -27.68 19.06 -26.97
N ASP A 140 -27.75 18.20 -27.99
CA ASP A 140 -28.68 17.09 -28.11
C ASP A 140 -27.95 15.74 -28.33
N CYS A 141 -26.65 15.67 -28.01
CA CYS A 141 -25.91 14.42 -28.17
C CYS A 141 -26.45 13.33 -27.21
N PRO A 142 -26.56 12.08 -27.68
CA PRO A 142 -27.12 10.99 -26.89
C PRO A 142 -26.29 10.76 -25.62
N ASP A 143 -26.89 10.15 -24.60
CA ASP A 143 -26.14 9.72 -23.43
C ASP A 143 -25.08 8.68 -23.79
N ASP A 144 -23.98 8.72 -23.05
CA ASP A 144 -22.99 7.66 -23.10
C ASP A 144 -23.68 6.35 -22.69
N LYS A 145 -23.32 5.24 -23.33
CA LYS A 145 -23.88 3.94 -22.96
C LYS A 145 -23.55 3.67 -21.49
N GLU A 146 -24.60 3.49 -20.67
CA GLU A 146 -24.41 3.02 -19.30
C GLU A 146 -23.72 1.65 -19.30
N SER A 147 -22.85 1.44 -18.33
CA SER A 147 -22.20 0.15 -18.14
C SER A 147 -23.22 -0.87 -17.65
N ASP A 148 -23.35 -2.00 -18.36
CA ASP A 148 -24.19 -3.14 -17.95
C ASP A 148 -23.69 -3.86 -16.67
N LYS A 149 -22.54 -3.44 -16.12
CA LYS A 149 -21.92 -4.06 -14.93
C LYS A 149 -22.78 -3.80 -13.69
N LYS A 150 -23.31 -4.88 -13.13
CA LYS A 150 -24.01 -4.87 -11.84
C LYS A 150 -23.02 -4.66 -10.70
N GLU A 151 -23.12 -3.51 -10.03
CA GLU A 151 -22.33 -3.21 -8.83
C GLU A 151 -23.08 -3.59 -7.54
N PRO A 152 -22.37 -3.99 -6.46
CA PRO A 152 -22.99 -4.18 -5.16
C PRO A 152 -23.73 -2.93 -4.68
N GLU A 153 -24.78 -3.11 -3.88
CA GLU A 153 -25.64 -2.02 -3.41
C GLU A 153 -24.85 -0.94 -2.67
N PHE A 154 -23.92 -1.34 -1.79
CA PHE A 154 -23.04 -0.42 -1.07
C PHE A 154 -22.23 0.47 -2.04
N ILE A 155 -21.69 -0.12 -3.11
CA ILE A 155 -20.89 0.62 -4.08
C ILE A 155 -21.77 1.67 -4.77
N ARG A 156 -22.91 1.24 -5.32
CA ARG A 156 -23.81 2.11 -6.08
C ARG A 156 -24.48 3.20 -5.24
N LYS A 157 -24.92 2.87 -4.03
CA LYS A 157 -25.75 3.77 -3.20
C LYS A 157 -24.96 4.60 -2.19
N ILE A 158 -23.76 4.20 -1.79
CA ILE A 158 -22.95 4.93 -0.79
C ILE A 158 -21.62 5.36 -1.40
N MET A 159 -20.81 4.43 -1.90
CA MET A 159 -19.46 4.75 -2.38
C MET A 159 -19.46 5.70 -3.57
N ARG A 160 -20.30 5.45 -4.59
CA ARG A 160 -20.38 6.28 -5.80
C ARG A 160 -20.80 7.73 -5.44
N PRO A 161 -21.89 7.99 -4.70
CA PRO A 161 -22.23 9.35 -4.25
C PRO A 161 -21.11 10.02 -3.44
N MET A 162 -20.49 9.32 -2.49
CA MET A 162 -19.38 9.88 -1.72
C MET A 162 -18.18 10.26 -2.61
N SER A 163 -17.84 9.39 -3.57
CA SER A 163 -16.73 9.59 -4.49
C SER A 163 -16.98 10.71 -5.50
N GLU A 164 -18.25 10.99 -5.81
CA GLU A 164 -18.70 12.08 -6.69
C GLU A 164 -18.89 13.41 -5.96
N LEU A 165 -18.44 13.52 -4.69
CA LEU A 165 -18.60 14.69 -3.82
C LEU A 165 -20.05 14.98 -3.40
N LYS A 166 -20.95 14.00 -3.50
CA LYS A 166 -22.36 14.07 -3.10
C LYS A 166 -22.65 13.32 -1.80
N GLY A 167 -21.61 12.97 -1.03
CA GLY A 167 -21.77 12.23 0.24
C GLY A 167 -22.65 12.97 1.27
N GLY A 168 -22.70 14.30 1.23
CA GLY A 168 -23.57 15.10 2.10
C GLY A 168 -25.06 15.00 1.77
N GLU A 169 -25.43 14.45 0.62
CA GLU A 169 -26.81 14.21 0.21
C GLU A 169 -27.35 12.86 0.72
N LEU A 170 -26.46 11.99 1.25
CA LEU A 170 -26.86 10.67 1.76
C LEU A 170 -27.66 10.84 3.05
N PRO A 171 -28.91 10.35 3.12
CA PRO A 171 -29.67 10.38 4.37
C PRO A 171 -29.08 9.39 5.37
N VAL A 172 -29.39 9.56 6.66
CA VAL A 172 -29.01 8.59 7.72
C VAL A 172 -29.48 7.17 7.38
N SER A 173 -30.64 7.04 6.73
CA SER A 173 -31.20 5.75 6.30
C SER A 173 -30.36 5.03 5.23
N ALA A 174 -29.43 5.72 4.56
CA ALA A 174 -28.48 5.08 3.65
C ALA A 174 -27.54 4.10 4.37
N PHE A 175 -27.34 4.26 5.69
CA PHE A 175 -26.44 3.47 6.51
C PHE A 175 -27.16 2.40 7.35
N LYS A 176 -28.40 2.05 6.99
CA LYS A 176 -29.15 0.98 7.66
C LYS A 176 -28.42 -0.37 7.49
N GLY A 177 -28.21 -1.10 8.59
CA GLY A 177 -27.47 -2.36 8.64
C GLY A 177 -25.95 -2.22 8.86
N ILE A 178 -25.44 -0.98 8.94
CA ILE A 178 -24.04 -0.65 9.26
C ILE A 178 -23.98 0.47 10.32
N GLU A 179 -24.91 0.44 11.27
CA GLU A 179 -25.08 1.46 12.32
C GLU A 179 -23.86 1.59 13.24
N ASP A 180 -23.03 0.54 13.32
CA ASP A 180 -21.77 0.49 14.06
C ASP A 180 -20.58 1.10 13.28
N GLY A 181 -20.80 1.52 12.03
CA GLY A 181 -19.75 2.05 11.16
C GLY A 181 -18.91 0.97 10.45
N THR A 182 -19.35 -0.29 10.44
CA THR A 182 -18.67 -1.36 9.71
C THR A 182 -18.86 -1.22 8.20
N PHE A 183 -17.77 -1.20 7.44
CA PHE A 183 -17.78 -1.08 5.97
C PHE A 183 -17.37 -2.42 5.32
N PRO A 184 -17.88 -2.74 4.12
CA PRO A 184 -17.48 -3.95 3.42
C PRO A 184 -16.02 -3.89 2.95
N SER A 185 -15.35 -5.04 2.91
CA SER A 185 -14.00 -5.19 2.39
C SER A 185 -13.94 -4.92 0.87
N GLY A 186 -12.77 -4.48 0.39
CA GLY A 186 -12.39 -4.51 -1.03
C GLY A 186 -13.06 -3.46 -1.91
N THR A 187 -13.61 -2.38 -1.35
CA THR A 187 -14.31 -1.36 -2.15
C THR A 187 -13.36 -0.58 -3.06
N THR A 188 -12.05 -0.52 -2.76
CA THR A 188 -11.06 0.15 -3.62
C THR A 188 -10.99 -0.45 -5.03
N SER A 189 -11.37 -1.72 -5.22
CA SER A 189 -11.38 -2.34 -6.55
C SER A 189 -12.35 -1.68 -7.54
N TYR A 190 -13.34 -0.93 -7.04
CA TYR A 190 -14.34 -0.22 -7.84
C TYR A 190 -13.94 1.22 -8.17
N GLU A 191 -12.88 1.76 -7.58
CA GLU A 191 -12.47 3.16 -7.80
C GLU A 191 -11.90 3.40 -9.20
N LYS A 192 -10.98 2.53 -9.65
CA LYS A 192 -10.36 2.56 -10.99
C LYS A 192 -9.91 3.99 -11.36
N ARG A 193 -9.08 4.58 -10.51
CA ARG A 193 -8.84 6.03 -10.45
C ARG A 193 -8.22 6.63 -11.72
N GLY A 194 -7.41 5.89 -12.48
CA GLY A 194 -6.79 6.34 -13.72
C GLY A 194 -5.89 7.58 -13.55
N ILE A 195 -5.12 7.67 -12.46
CA ILE A 195 -4.36 8.87 -12.10
C ILE A 195 -2.88 8.86 -12.54
N ALA A 196 -2.37 7.74 -13.02
CA ALA A 196 -0.99 7.65 -13.48
C ALA A 196 -0.81 8.39 -14.81
N VAL A 197 0.27 9.16 -14.93
CA VAL A 197 0.71 9.71 -16.23
C VAL A 197 1.32 8.62 -17.10
N ASN A 198 2.15 7.76 -16.48
CA ASN A 198 2.76 6.63 -17.14
C ASN A 198 2.50 5.35 -16.36
N VAL A 199 2.31 4.24 -17.07
CA VAL A 199 2.17 2.89 -16.49
C VAL A 199 3.22 1.95 -17.10
N PRO A 200 3.65 0.90 -16.39
CA PRO A 200 4.65 -0.02 -16.91
C PRO A 200 4.04 -0.94 -17.98
N GLU A 201 4.66 -0.96 -19.16
CA GLU A 201 4.42 -1.95 -20.21
C GLU A 201 5.31 -3.17 -19.98
N TRP A 202 4.72 -4.38 -20.06
CA TRP A 202 5.46 -5.63 -19.94
C TRP A 202 6.09 -6.05 -21.27
N ILE A 203 7.42 -6.21 -21.26
CA ILE A 203 8.20 -6.69 -22.40
C ILE A 203 8.46 -8.18 -22.21
N GLU A 204 7.63 -8.98 -22.88
CA GLU A 204 7.55 -10.42 -22.72
C GLU A 204 8.93 -11.09 -22.85
N GLU A 205 9.65 -10.80 -23.93
CA GLU A 205 10.87 -11.49 -24.33
C GLU A 205 11.98 -11.32 -23.29
N ARG A 206 12.00 -10.18 -22.60
CA ARG A 206 12.99 -9.83 -21.58
C ARG A 206 12.65 -10.39 -20.20
N CYS A 207 11.40 -10.78 -19.95
CA CYS A 207 10.95 -11.19 -18.63
C CYS A 207 11.56 -12.52 -18.19
N ILE A 208 12.16 -12.52 -16.99
CA ILE A 208 12.76 -13.70 -16.35
C ILE A 208 11.84 -14.39 -15.32
N GLN A 209 10.57 -13.97 -15.22
CA GLN A 209 9.55 -14.57 -14.34
C GLN A 209 9.95 -14.62 -12.85
N CYS A 210 10.54 -13.53 -12.33
CA CYS A 210 11.02 -13.44 -10.96
C CYS A 210 9.99 -12.90 -9.95
N ASN A 211 8.86 -12.36 -10.42
CA ASN A 211 7.80 -11.72 -9.62
C ASN A 211 8.22 -10.52 -8.73
N GLN A 212 9.45 -10.02 -8.83
CA GLN A 212 9.92 -8.89 -8.01
C GLN A 212 9.09 -7.62 -8.21
N CYS A 213 8.59 -7.39 -9.43
CA CYS A 213 7.74 -6.24 -9.76
C CYS A 213 6.42 -6.24 -8.98
N SER A 214 5.81 -7.41 -8.75
CA SER A 214 4.61 -7.58 -7.92
C SER A 214 4.95 -7.47 -6.44
N TYR A 215 6.07 -8.09 -6.03
CA TYR A 215 6.56 -8.11 -4.65
C TYR A 215 6.67 -6.71 -4.04
N ILE A 216 7.26 -5.79 -4.78
CA ILE A 216 7.52 -4.41 -4.35
C ILE A 216 6.40 -3.43 -4.64
N CYS A 217 5.36 -3.82 -5.40
CA CYS A 217 4.35 -2.87 -5.83
C CYS A 217 3.54 -2.36 -4.62
N PRO A 218 3.52 -1.04 -4.36
CA PRO A 218 2.84 -0.49 -3.20
C PRO A 218 1.31 -0.48 -3.31
N HIS A 219 0.75 -0.81 -4.48
CA HIS A 219 -0.69 -0.75 -4.73
C HIS A 219 -1.27 -2.06 -5.27
N ALA A 220 -0.46 -3.12 -5.35
CA ALA A 220 -0.84 -4.41 -5.93
C ALA A 220 -1.38 -4.33 -7.37
N VAL A 221 -0.90 -3.37 -8.18
CA VAL A 221 -1.42 -3.11 -9.55
C VAL A 221 -0.72 -3.93 -10.62
N ILE A 222 0.34 -4.64 -10.29
CA ILE A 222 1.09 -5.50 -11.20
C ILE A 222 1.20 -6.87 -10.55
N ARG A 223 0.66 -7.90 -11.20
CA ARG A 223 0.56 -9.25 -10.62
C ARG A 223 1.00 -10.31 -11.62
N PRO A 224 1.66 -11.39 -11.16
CA PRO A 224 1.90 -12.56 -11.98
C PRO A 224 0.65 -13.46 -11.97
N PHE A 225 0.32 -14.00 -13.14
CA PHE A 225 -0.76 -14.97 -13.32
C PHE A 225 -0.19 -16.25 -13.92
N LEU A 226 -0.72 -17.38 -13.45
CA LEU A 226 -0.50 -18.70 -14.04
C LEU A 226 -1.83 -19.17 -14.66
N LEU A 227 -1.79 -19.52 -15.94
CA LEU A 227 -2.96 -19.95 -16.71
C LEU A 227 -2.78 -21.40 -17.17
N ASN A 228 -3.86 -22.16 -17.16
CA ASN A 228 -3.92 -23.43 -17.90
C ASN A 228 -4.36 -23.19 -19.36
N ASP A 229 -4.35 -24.23 -20.19
CA ASP A 229 -4.69 -24.11 -21.62
C ASP A 229 -6.15 -23.65 -21.87
N ASP A 230 -7.10 -24.08 -21.02
CA ASP A 230 -8.51 -23.67 -21.13
C ASP A 230 -8.67 -22.16 -20.87
N GLU A 231 -8.04 -21.65 -19.80
CA GLU A 231 -8.03 -20.22 -19.50
C GLU A 231 -7.25 -19.41 -20.54
N LEU A 232 -6.22 -19.97 -21.18
CA LEU A 232 -5.55 -19.25 -22.27
C LEU A 232 -6.45 -19.17 -23.51
N SER A 233 -7.17 -20.25 -23.84
CA SER A 233 -8.03 -20.30 -25.04
C SER A 233 -9.20 -19.32 -25.02
N LYS A 234 -9.60 -18.86 -23.82
CA LYS A 234 -10.68 -17.89 -23.60
C LYS A 234 -10.17 -16.46 -23.44
N ALA A 235 -8.84 -16.27 -23.42
CA ALA A 235 -8.23 -14.97 -23.21
C ALA A 235 -8.37 -14.08 -24.45
N PRO A 236 -8.41 -12.75 -24.30
CA PRO A 236 -8.35 -11.81 -25.42
C PRO A 236 -7.10 -12.03 -26.29
N ASP A 237 -7.19 -11.72 -27.59
CA ASP A 237 -6.04 -11.85 -28.52
C ASP A 237 -4.81 -11.02 -28.08
N THR A 238 -5.03 -9.94 -27.34
CA THR A 238 -3.96 -9.09 -26.80
C THR A 238 -3.34 -9.63 -25.50
N PHE A 239 -3.83 -10.76 -24.97
CA PHE A 239 -3.39 -11.36 -23.71
C PHE A 239 -2.15 -12.23 -23.89
N ALA A 240 -1.04 -11.63 -24.33
CA ALA A 240 0.21 -12.34 -24.55
C ALA A 240 0.73 -13.03 -23.27
N THR A 241 1.29 -14.24 -23.41
CA THR A 241 1.81 -15.06 -22.30
C THR A 241 3.10 -15.79 -22.71
N LYS A 242 3.88 -16.25 -21.72
CA LYS A 242 5.02 -17.16 -21.93
C LYS A 242 4.77 -18.49 -21.26
N LYS A 243 5.48 -19.54 -21.65
CA LYS A 243 5.56 -20.76 -20.83
C LYS A 243 6.08 -20.45 -19.43
N ALA A 244 5.48 -21.03 -18.40
CA ALA A 244 5.90 -20.83 -17.02
C ALA A 244 7.21 -21.58 -16.73
N ASN A 245 8.13 -20.93 -16.01
CA ASN A 245 9.43 -21.48 -15.65
C ASN A 245 9.40 -22.12 -14.25
N GLY A 246 9.85 -23.38 -14.18
CA GLY A 246 10.04 -24.14 -12.95
C GLY A 246 9.25 -25.44 -12.96
N LYS A 247 9.82 -26.52 -12.40
CA LYS A 247 9.23 -27.87 -12.42
C LYS A 247 7.82 -27.92 -11.82
N ALA A 248 7.55 -27.11 -10.80
CA ALA A 248 6.24 -27.02 -10.15
C ALA A 248 5.15 -26.34 -11.02
N TYR A 249 5.53 -25.69 -12.11
CA TYR A 249 4.64 -24.89 -12.97
C TYR A 249 4.62 -25.40 -14.41
N GLU A 250 5.11 -26.61 -14.64
CA GLU A 250 5.16 -27.23 -15.97
C GLU A 250 3.76 -27.38 -16.57
N GLY A 251 3.63 -27.09 -17.86
CA GLY A 251 2.33 -27.09 -18.56
C GLY A 251 1.48 -25.84 -18.37
N LEU A 252 1.92 -24.86 -17.58
CA LEU A 252 1.21 -23.59 -17.39
C LEU A 252 1.82 -22.45 -18.20
N HIS A 253 1.01 -21.42 -18.42
CA HIS A 253 1.40 -20.16 -19.03
C HIS A 253 1.52 -19.08 -17.96
N TYR A 254 2.49 -18.20 -18.12
CA TYR A 254 2.84 -17.13 -17.20
C TYR A 254 2.63 -15.78 -17.87
N LYS A 255 2.04 -14.85 -17.12
CA LYS A 255 1.89 -13.45 -17.53
C LYS A 255 2.12 -12.50 -16.37
N ILE A 256 2.81 -11.40 -16.63
CA ILE A 256 2.70 -10.21 -15.78
C ILE A 256 1.59 -9.34 -16.37
N GLN A 257 0.55 -9.08 -15.58
CA GLN A 257 -0.56 -8.23 -15.97
C GLN A 257 -0.61 -7.00 -15.06
N ILE A 258 -0.93 -5.85 -15.66
CA ILE A 258 -0.96 -4.53 -15.02
C ILE A 258 -2.40 -4.01 -15.02
N SER A 259 -2.85 -3.44 -13.90
CA SER A 259 -4.06 -2.63 -13.82
C SER A 259 -3.70 -1.19 -14.16
N PRO A 260 -3.95 -0.70 -15.38
CA PRO A 260 -3.61 0.68 -15.73
C PRO A 260 -4.44 1.68 -14.90
N MET A 261 -5.70 1.35 -14.60
CA MET A 261 -6.63 2.23 -13.89
C MET A 261 -6.36 2.34 -12.39
N ASP A 262 -5.64 1.39 -11.79
CA ASP A 262 -5.27 1.50 -10.37
C ASP A 262 -3.81 1.93 -10.18
N CYS A 263 -3.00 1.90 -11.25
CA CYS A 263 -1.60 2.28 -11.20
C CYS A 263 -1.43 3.75 -10.80
N THR A 264 -0.43 4.01 -9.97
CA THR A 264 -0.04 5.37 -9.54
C THR A 264 1.16 5.92 -10.30
N GLY A 265 1.71 5.14 -11.23
CA GLY A 265 2.84 5.54 -12.08
C GLY A 265 4.14 5.76 -11.32
N CYS A 266 4.30 5.19 -10.13
CA CYS A 266 5.48 5.45 -9.29
C CYS A 266 6.80 4.98 -9.92
N GLY A 267 6.79 3.96 -10.78
CA GLY A 267 7.97 3.47 -11.49
C GLY A 267 8.84 2.46 -10.73
N ASN A 268 8.57 2.17 -9.44
CA ASN A 268 9.40 1.24 -8.65
C ASN A 268 9.57 -0.13 -9.33
N CYS A 269 8.52 -0.68 -9.95
CA CYS A 269 8.58 -1.99 -10.62
C CYS A 269 9.51 -2.02 -11.84
N ALA A 270 9.54 -0.94 -12.62
CA ALA A 270 10.45 -0.79 -13.75
C ALA A 270 11.89 -0.57 -13.27
N ASP A 271 12.06 0.24 -12.22
CA ASP A 271 13.35 0.53 -11.60
C ASP A 271 14.05 -0.74 -11.13
N ILE A 272 13.39 -1.56 -10.32
CA ILE A 272 14.02 -2.74 -9.72
C ILE A 272 14.11 -3.94 -10.67
N CYS A 273 13.50 -3.88 -11.86
CA CYS A 273 13.44 -5.03 -12.76
C CYS A 273 14.87 -5.53 -13.08
N PRO A 274 15.22 -6.78 -12.73
CA PRO A 274 16.60 -7.28 -12.86
C PRO A 274 16.91 -7.78 -14.27
N ALA A 275 15.93 -7.85 -15.16
CA ALA A 275 16.13 -8.30 -16.53
C ALA A 275 17.06 -7.37 -17.30
N LYS A 276 17.96 -7.95 -18.10
CA LYS A 276 18.82 -7.19 -19.03
C LYS A 276 17.93 -6.39 -20.00
N GLY A 277 18.18 -5.09 -20.10
CA GLY A 277 17.37 -4.18 -20.92
C GLY A 277 15.97 -3.86 -20.36
N LYS A 278 15.65 -4.26 -19.12
CA LYS A 278 14.37 -4.07 -18.40
C LYS A 278 13.16 -4.73 -19.10
N ALA A 279 12.45 -5.58 -18.37
CA ALA A 279 11.21 -6.20 -18.84
C ALA A 279 9.96 -5.36 -18.54
N LEU A 280 10.14 -4.18 -17.96
CA LEU A 280 9.10 -3.21 -17.67
C LEU A 280 9.59 -1.84 -18.07
N ILE A 281 8.85 -1.16 -18.95
CA ILE A 281 9.18 0.18 -19.47
C ILE A 281 7.98 1.08 -19.21
N MET A 282 8.21 2.25 -18.61
CA MET A 282 7.14 3.21 -18.38
C MET A 282 6.69 3.82 -19.71
N LYS A 283 5.38 3.75 -19.98
CA LYS A 283 4.73 4.31 -21.18
C LYS A 283 3.57 5.22 -20.78
N PRO A 284 3.19 6.21 -21.61
CA PRO A 284 2.00 7.01 -21.39
C PRO A 284 0.78 6.12 -21.18
N ILE A 285 -0.05 6.42 -20.18
CA ILE A 285 -1.19 5.56 -19.80
C ILE A 285 -2.13 5.33 -20.98
N GLU A 286 -2.38 6.35 -21.79
CA GLU A 286 -3.29 6.35 -22.95
C GLU A 286 -2.89 5.29 -23.98
N SER A 287 -1.58 5.10 -24.18
CA SER A 287 -1.05 4.06 -25.09
C SER A 287 -1.31 2.63 -24.60
N GLN A 288 -1.68 2.45 -23.33
CA GLN A 288 -1.85 1.15 -22.70
C GLN A 288 -3.32 0.83 -22.43
N LEU A 289 -4.20 1.84 -22.28
CA LEU A 289 -5.62 1.63 -21.94
C LEU A 289 -6.36 0.68 -22.89
N PRO A 290 -6.25 0.79 -24.24
CA PRO A 290 -7.06 -0.01 -25.15
C PRO A 290 -6.89 -1.53 -24.99
N LYS A 291 -5.70 -1.99 -24.57
CA LYS A 291 -5.39 -3.40 -24.35
C LYS A 291 -5.45 -3.78 -22.86
N GLU A 292 -4.85 -2.97 -22.00
CA GLU A 292 -4.56 -3.40 -20.63
C GLU A 292 -5.77 -3.34 -19.70
N VAL A 293 -6.80 -2.55 -20.02
CA VAL A 293 -8.07 -2.57 -19.26
C VAL A 293 -8.77 -3.92 -19.46
N THR A 294 -8.98 -4.35 -20.70
CA THR A 294 -9.60 -5.63 -21.03
C THR A 294 -8.76 -6.81 -20.52
N ASN A 295 -7.44 -6.75 -20.69
CA ASN A 295 -6.55 -7.80 -20.19
C ASN A 295 -6.59 -7.90 -18.66
N TRP A 296 -6.58 -6.77 -17.95
CA TRP A 296 -6.70 -6.78 -16.49
C TRP A 296 -8.03 -7.40 -16.04
N GLU A 297 -9.14 -6.99 -16.65
CA GLU A 297 -10.47 -7.52 -16.35
C GLU A 297 -10.56 -9.04 -16.54
N TYR A 298 -9.99 -9.55 -17.65
CA TYR A 298 -9.89 -10.98 -17.90
C TYR A 298 -9.07 -11.68 -16.81
N ALA A 299 -7.89 -11.16 -16.49
CA ALA A 299 -6.99 -11.77 -15.50
C ALA A 299 -7.63 -11.90 -14.12
N ILE A 300 -8.36 -10.89 -13.65
CA ILE A 300 -8.98 -10.92 -12.31
C ILE A 300 -10.28 -11.72 -12.25
N SER A 301 -10.99 -11.86 -13.37
CA SER A 301 -12.34 -12.46 -13.39
C SER A 301 -12.31 -13.93 -13.80
N ASN A 302 -11.38 -14.31 -14.68
CA ASN A 302 -11.38 -15.60 -15.35
C ASN A 302 -10.20 -16.50 -14.96
N VAL A 303 -9.06 -15.93 -14.52
CA VAL A 303 -7.90 -16.73 -14.12
C VAL A 303 -8.01 -17.12 -12.65
N ARG A 304 -8.08 -18.44 -12.38
CA ARG A 304 -8.23 -18.97 -11.01
C ARG A 304 -6.88 -19.26 -10.36
N PHE A 305 -6.82 -19.13 -9.04
CA PHE A 305 -5.66 -19.58 -8.29
C PHE A 305 -5.53 -21.10 -8.38
N LYS A 306 -4.34 -21.61 -8.72
CA LYS A 306 -4.12 -23.06 -8.90
C LYS A 306 -3.94 -23.72 -7.53
N LYS A 307 -5.05 -24.08 -6.88
CA LYS A 307 -5.07 -24.66 -5.52
C LYS A 307 -4.26 -25.98 -5.40
N ASP A 308 -4.19 -26.75 -6.48
CA ASP A 308 -3.50 -28.04 -6.51
C ASP A 308 -1.97 -27.94 -6.65
N LEU A 309 -1.43 -26.73 -6.85
CA LEU A 309 0.02 -26.53 -6.95
C LEU A 309 0.66 -26.38 -5.57
N ALA A 310 1.78 -27.09 -5.39
CA ALA A 310 2.65 -26.91 -4.25
C ALA A 310 3.58 -25.70 -4.46
N TYR A 311 3.07 -24.50 -4.18
CA TYR A 311 3.88 -23.28 -4.21
C TYR A 311 5.00 -23.34 -3.17
N GLY A 312 6.18 -22.87 -3.57
CA GLY A 312 7.34 -22.81 -2.67
C GLY A 312 7.21 -21.75 -1.57
N GLN A 313 8.24 -21.67 -0.72
CA GLN A 313 8.31 -20.74 0.40
C GLN A 313 8.99 -19.40 0.03
N SER A 314 9.39 -19.22 -1.23
CA SER A 314 10.19 -18.06 -1.67
C SER A 314 9.36 -16.79 -1.84
N PHE A 315 10.03 -15.65 -1.97
CA PHE A 315 9.35 -14.41 -2.35
C PHE A 315 8.69 -14.52 -3.73
N LYS A 316 9.28 -15.24 -4.69
CA LYS A 316 8.67 -15.44 -6.02
C LYS A 316 7.31 -16.11 -5.88
N ASP A 317 7.27 -17.23 -5.14
CA ASP A 317 6.08 -18.06 -4.99
C ASP A 317 4.96 -17.32 -4.24
N SER A 318 5.33 -16.51 -3.23
CA SER A 318 4.36 -15.68 -2.49
C SER A 318 3.55 -14.74 -3.39
N GLN A 319 4.08 -14.35 -4.56
CA GLN A 319 3.42 -13.40 -5.45
C GLN A 319 2.37 -14.01 -6.36
N PHE A 320 2.27 -15.33 -6.45
CA PHE A 320 1.16 -16.00 -7.15
C PHE A 320 -0.12 -16.01 -6.32
N LYS A 321 -0.03 -15.82 -5.00
CA LYS A 321 -1.20 -15.65 -4.14
C LYS A 321 -1.79 -14.26 -4.34
N LYS A 322 -3.12 -14.17 -4.35
CA LYS A 322 -3.85 -12.91 -4.42
C LYS A 322 -3.41 -12.00 -3.27
N PRO A 323 -2.97 -10.75 -3.55
CA PRO A 323 -2.81 -9.74 -2.52
C PRO A 323 -4.16 -9.41 -1.87
N LEU A 324 -4.25 -9.44 -0.54
CA LEU A 324 -5.48 -9.10 0.19
C LEU A 324 -5.44 -7.68 0.77
N MET A 325 -4.49 -6.87 0.30
CA MET A 325 -4.48 -5.41 0.41
C MET A 325 -4.13 -4.86 -0.98
N GLU A 326 -5.06 -4.10 -1.57
CA GLU A 326 -4.95 -3.62 -2.95
C GLU A 326 -5.52 -2.21 -3.14
N PHE A 327 -4.88 -1.45 -4.04
CA PHE A 327 -5.37 -0.16 -4.53
C PHE A 327 -5.62 0.90 -3.44
N SER A 328 -4.82 0.88 -2.37
CA SER A 328 -4.97 1.81 -1.25
C SER A 328 -4.78 3.28 -1.63
N GLY A 329 -5.25 4.17 -0.75
CA GLY A 329 -5.05 5.63 -0.87
C GLY A 329 -3.61 6.10 -0.66
N ALA A 330 -2.64 5.20 -0.49
CA ALA A 330 -1.26 5.53 -0.19
C ALA A 330 -0.58 6.31 -1.33
N CYS A 331 0.45 7.09 -0.99
CA CYS A 331 1.23 7.85 -1.98
C CYS A 331 1.86 6.95 -3.05
N ALA A 332 2.05 7.48 -4.26
CA ALA A 332 2.79 6.81 -5.33
C ALA A 332 4.21 6.45 -4.85
N GLY A 333 4.53 5.15 -4.78
CA GLY A 333 5.83 4.68 -4.30
C GLY A 333 5.96 4.60 -2.78
N CYS A 334 4.85 4.56 -2.03
CA CYS A 334 4.83 4.39 -0.58
C CYS A 334 5.71 3.23 -0.12
N GLY A 335 6.50 3.45 0.94
CA GLY A 335 7.37 2.44 1.54
C GLY A 335 6.66 1.46 2.49
N GLU A 336 5.45 1.77 2.96
CA GLU A 336 4.74 0.95 3.96
C GLU A 336 4.02 -0.25 3.33
N THR A 337 3.20 0.04 2.31
CA THR A 337 2.23 -0.90 1.74
C THR A 337 2.82 -2.16 1.11
N PRO A 338 4.05 -2.19 0.54
CA PRO A 338 4.63 -3.44 0.05
C PRO A 338 4.80 -4.50 1.15
N TYR A 339 5.10 -4.09 2.39
CA TYR A 339 5.27 -5.01 3.52
C TYR A 339 3.95 -5.67 3.90
N ILE A 340 2.90 -4.90 4.17
CA ILE A 340 1.61 -5.45 4.56
C ILE A 340 0.94 -6.23 3.44
N LYS A 341 1.09 -5.80 2.18
CA LYS A 341 0.68 -6.59 1.00
C LYS A 341 1.30 -8.00 1.05
N LEU A 342 2.60 -8.10 1.28
CA LEU A 342 3.29 -9.38 1.41
C LEU A 342 2.76 -10.21 2.60
N VAL A 343 2.59 -9.58 3.76
CA VAL A 343 2.03 -10.21 4.97
C VAL A 343 0.65 -10.79 4.69
N THR A 344 -0.23 -10.08 3.98
CA THR A 344 -1.54 -10.60 3.58
C THR A 344 -1.45 -11.78 2.59
N GLN A 345 -0.46 -11.80 1.70
CA GLN A 345 -0.25 -12.94 0.79
C GLN A 345 0.23 -14.18 1.54
N LEU A 346 0.90 -14.01 2.69
CA LEU A 346 1.37 -15.13 3.50
C LEU A 346 0.29 -15.65 4.45
N PHE A 347 -0.46 -14.76 5.12
CA PHE A 347 -1.31 -15.12 6.26
C PHE A 347 -2.75 -14.55 6.20
N GLY A 348 -3.09 -13.80 5.16
CA GLY A 348 -4.29 -12.93 5.15
C GLY A 348 -5.63 -13.66 5.28
N GLU A 349 -5.73 -14.93 4.89
CA GLU A 349 -6.99 -15.70 4.96
C GLU A 349 -7.47 -15.98 6.40
N ARG A 350 -6.55 -15.88 7.38
CA ARG A 350 -6.81 -16.13 8.81
C ARG A 350 -6.34 -14.98 9.71
N MET A 351 -6.02 -13.84 9.10
CA MET A 351 -5.46 -12.68 9.76
C MET A 351 -6.54 -11.80 10.41
N MET A 352 -6.22 -11.25 11.58
CA MET A 352 -6.98 -10.18 12.23
C MET A 352 -6.01 -9.02 12.48
N ILE A 353 -6.38 -7.81 12.09
CA ILE A 353 -5.52 -6.63 12.14
C ILE A 353 -6.10 -5.59 13.12
N ALA A 354 -5.31 -5.28 14.14
CA ALA A 354 -5.43 -4.05 14.93
C ALA A 354 -4.44 -3.03 14.34
N ASN A 355 -4.97 -1.91 13.84
CA ASN A 355 -4.16 -0.87 13.20
C ASN A 355 -4.17 0.41 14.02
N ALA A 356 -3.00 0.92 14.40
CA ALA A 356 -2.86 2.20 15.08
C ALA A 356 -3.21 3.36 14.13
N THR A 357 -3.76 4.45 14.65
CA THR A 357 -4.03 5.63 13.82
C THR A 357 -2.73 6.21 13.25
N GLY A 358 -2.71 6.47 11.94
CA GLY A 358 -1.50 6.93 11.23
C GLY A 358 -1.66 6.78 9.72
N CYS A 359 -0.57 6.85 8.96
CA CYS A 359 -0.65 6.62 7.52
C CYS A 359 -1.31 5.28 7.20
N SER A 360 -0.94 4.21 7.92
CA SER A 360 -1.53 2.88 7.77
C SER A 360 -3.04 2.87 7.86
N SER A 361 -3.65 3.51 8.87
CA SER A 361 -5.11 3.56 8.95
C SER A 361 -5.75 4.40 7.85
N ILE A 362 -5.11 5.52 7.48
CA ILE A 362 -5.64 6.44 6.46
C ILE A 362 -5.65 5.79 5.07
N TRP A 363 -4.54 5.21 4.62
CA TRP A 363 -4.55 4.57 3.30
C TRP A 363 -5.33 3.25 3.29
N ALA A 364 -5.45 2.57 4.44
CA ALA A 364 -6.14 1.30 4.53
C ALA A 364 -7.65 1.42 4.32
N SER A 365 -8.29 2.34 5.06
CA SER A 365 -9.74 2.32 5.30
C SER A 365 -10.34 3.72 5.48
N SER A 366 -9.93 4.72 4.67
CA SER A 366 -10.62 6.01 4.64
C SER A 366 -11.94 5.88 3.88
N ALA A 367 -13.06 5.93 4.60
CA ALA A 367 -14.40 5.77 4.04
C ALA A 367 -14.63 6.68 2.81
N PRO A 368 -15.21 6.15 1.72
CA PRO A 368 -15.79 4.80 1.56
C PRO A 368 -14.82 3.70 1.06
N SER A 369 -13.52 3.99 0.99
CA SER A 369 -12.53 3.18 0.26
C SER A 369 -11.74 2.25 1.18
N MET A 370 -12.06 0.96 1.13
CA MET A 370 -11.51 -0.13 1.96
C MET A 370 -10.56 -0.99 1.11
N SER A 371 -9.27 -0.93 1.41
CA SER A 371 -8.21 -1.57 0.60
C SER A 371 -7.98 -3.05 0.93
N TYR A 372 -8.34 -3.48 2.13
CA TYR A 372 -8.31 -4.90 2.50
C TYR A 372 -9.45 -5.64 1.81
N THR A 373 -9.14 -6.74 1.14
CA THR A 373 -10.09 -7.51 0.30
C THR A 373 -10.09 -8.99 0.69
N VAL A 374 -10.94 -9.78 0.03
CA VAL A 374 -11.08 -11.22 0.26
C VAL A 374 -10.56 -12.05 -0.91
N ASN A 375 -10.18 -13.30 -0.66
CA ASN A 375 -9.85 -14.28 -1.68
C ASN A 375 -11.12 -14.84 -2.35
N GLU A 376 -10.97 -15.82 -3.24
CA GLU A 376 -12.09 -16.46 -3.95
C GLU A 376 -13.02 -17.28 -3.04
N ASP A 377 -12.55 -17.66 -1.85
CA ASP A 377 -13.34 -18.35 -0.82
C ASP A 377 -14.02 -17.37 0.15
N GLY A 378 -13.96 -16.06 -0.12
CA GLY A 378 -14.53 -15.02 0.75
C GLY A 378 -13.74 -14.75 2.04
N LYS A 379 -12.51 -15.26 2.16
CA LYS A 379 -11.64 -15.09 3.33
C LYS A 379 -10.65 -13.95 3.11
N GLY A 380 -10.47 -13.11 4.12
CA GLY A 380 -9.46 -12.07 4.13
C GLY A 380 -9.24 -11.47 5.51
N PRO A 381 -8.33 -10.49 5.63
CA PRO A 381 -8.05 -9.86 6.92
C PRO A 381 -9.31 -9.18 7.47
N SER A 382 -9.67 -9.47 8.72
CA SER A 382 -10.52 -8.54 9.47
C SER A 382 -9.64 -7.37 9.93
N TRP A 383 -10.13 -6.15 9.79
CA TRP A 383 -9.35 -4.95 10.08
C TRP A 383 -10.14 -4.00 10.96
N ALA A 384 -9.48 -3.44 11.96
CA ALA A 384 -10.05 -2.39 12.79
C ALA A 384 -8.97 -1.40 13.26
N ASN A 385 -9.36 -0.13 13.35
CA ASN A 385 -8.60 0.92 14.01
C ASN A 385 -9.38 1.38 15.24
N SER A 386 -8.79 1.21 16.43
CA SER A 386 -9.30 1.79 17.68
C SER A 386 -8.82 3.24 17.78
N LEU A 387 -7.70 3.50 18.45
CA LEU A 387 -7.11 4.83 18.59
C LEU A 387 -5.63 4.84 18.15
N PHE A 388 -4.95 5.95 18.42
CA PHE A 388 -3.53 6.08 18.12
C PHE A 388 -2.65 5.42 19.19
N GLU A 389 -3.07 5.55 20.44
CA GLU A 389 -2.32 5.20 21.65
C GLU A 389 -2.51 3.75 22.10
N ASP A 390 -3.65 3.12 21.79
CA ASP A 390 -4.11 1.87 22.41
C ASP A 390 -3.97 0.63 21.51
N ASN A 391 -3.33 0.75 20.35
CA ASN A 391 -3.38 -0.30 19.35
C ASN A 391 -2.79 -1.64 19.82
N ALA A 392 -1.76 -1.59 20.68
CA ALA A 392 -1.15 -2.81 21.21
C ALA A 392 -2.15 -3.57 22.08
N GLU A 393 -2.79 -2.85 22.98
CA GLU A 393 -3.79 -3.31 23.93
C GLU A 393 -5.06 -3.78 23.21
N TYR A 394 -5.47 -3.06 22.17
CA TYR A 394 -6.61 -3.40 21.34
C TYR A 394 -6.41 -4.74 20.63
N GLY A 395 -5.27 -4.93 19.95
CA GLY A 395 -4.92 -6.20 19.32
C GLY A 395 -4.73 -7.32 20.34
N PHE A 396 -4.21 -7.03 21.53
CA PHE A 396 -4.13 -7.99 22.63
C PHE A 396 -5.53 -8.42 23.10
N GLY A 397 -6.48 -7.51 23.19
CA GLY A 397 -7.89 -7.81 23.46
C GLY A 397 -8.50 -8.74 22.42
N MET A 398 -8.22 -8.52 21.12
CA MET A 398 -8.63 -9.45 20.05
C MET A 398 -8.05 -10.85 20.28
N TYR A 399 -6.76 -10.94 20.61
CA TYR A 399 -6.10 -12.21 20.89
C TYR A 399 -6.77 -12.96 22.06
N LEU A 400 -7.02 -12.27 23.18
CA LEU A 400 -7.69 -12.86 24.34
C LEU A 400 -9.10 -13.36 24.00
N GLY A 401 -9.86 -12.60 23.20
CA GLY A 401 -11.17 -13.02 22.70
C GLY A 401 -11.10 -14.30 21.87
N VAL A 402 -10.17 -14.37 20.92
CA VAL A 402 -9.92 -15.58 20.10
C VAL A 402 -9.53 -16.76 21.00
N LYS A 403 -8.62 -16.55 21.95
CA LYS A 403 -8.15 -17.58 22.88
C LYS A 403 -9.31 -18.15 23.69
N GLN A 404 -10.18 -17.30 24.22
CA GLN A 404 -11.35 -17.73 24.98
C GLN A 404 -12.32 -18.57 24.13
N ILE A 405 -12.61 -18.15 22.90
CA ILE A 405 -13.51 -18.90 21.99
C ILE A 405 -12.90 -20.27 21.66
N ARG A 406 -11.60 -20.32 21.34
CA ARG A 406 -10.92 -21.59 21.01
C ARG A 406 -10.81 -22.53 22.20
N ASN A 407 -10.58 -22.01 23.40
CA ASN A 407 -10.62 -22.82 24.63
C ASN A 407 -12.01 -23.39 24.86
N LYS A 408 -13.08 -22.61 24.62
CA LYS A 408 -14.44 -23.10 24.73
C LYS A 408 -14.76 -24.21 23.73
N LEU A 409 -14.29 -24.07 22.48
CA LEU A 409 -14.41 -25.13 21.46
C LEU A 409 -13.72 -26.42 21.92
N GLU A 410 -12.51 -26.32 22.46
CA GLU A 410 -11.78 -27.47 23.02
C GLU A 410 -12.55 -28.12 24.18
N GLU A 411 -13.04 -27.35 25.14
CA GLU A 411 -13.86 -27.86 26.25
C GLU A 411 -15.10 -28.61 25.76
N SER A 412 -15.84 -28.03 24.80
CA SER A 412 -17.02 -28.65 24.20
C SER A 412 -16.69 -29.97 23.51
N MET A 413 -15.61 -30.00 22.72
CA MET A 413 -15.14 -31.23 22.06
C MET A 413 -14.69 -32.30 23.05
N ARG A 414 -13.97 -31.92 24.11
CA ARG A 414 -13.57 -32.85 25.19
C ARG A 414 -14.77 -33.42 25.93
N LYS A 415 -15.78 -32.60 26.19
CA LYS A 415 -17.04 -33.05 26.81
C LYS A 415 -17.77 -34.03 25.91
N LEU A 416 -17.93 -33.71 24.63
CA LEU A 416 -18.57 -34.61 23.66
C LEU A 416 -17.83 -35.94 23.51
N ASN A 417 -16.49 -35.96 23.57
CA ASN A 417 -15.72 -37.21 23.56
C ASN A 417 -16.07 -38.18 24.70
N GLY A 418 -16.50 -37.65 25.85
CA GLY A 418 -16.99 -38.42 26.99
C GLY A 418 -18.44 -38.87 26.89
N MET A 419 -19.19 -38.41 25.88
CA MET A 419 -20.60 -38.72 25.66
C MET A 419 -20.80 -39.82 24.60
N ASN A 420 -22.06 -40.20 24.38
CA ASN A 420 -22.46 -41.20 23.39
C ASN A 420 -22.53 -40.58 21.97
N VAL A 421 -21.35 -40.25 21.43
CA VAL A 421 -21.18 -39.76 20.03
C VAL A 421 -20.39 -40.77 19.20
N GLU A 422 -20.58 -40.75 17.89
CA GLU A 422 -19.91 -41.67 16.96
C GLU A 422 -18.37 -41.56 17.01
N GLU A 423 -17.68 -42.68 16.84
CA GLU A 423 -16.20 -42.73 16.92
C GLU A 423 -15.52 -41.84 15.88
N ARG A 424 -16.12 -41.69 14.69
CA ARG A 424 -15.63 -40.78 13.64
C ARG A 424 -15.60 -39.31 14.12
N VAL A 425 -16.56 -38.91 14.93
CA VAL A 425 -16.65 -37.57 15.51
C VAL A 425 -15.58 -37.39 16.58
N LYS A 426 -15.43 -38.39 17.46
CA LYS A 426 -14.40 -38.39 18.51
C LYS A 426 -12.99 -38.25 17.94
N LYS A 427 -12.70 -38.97 16.86
CA LYS A 427 -11.43 -38.89 16.15
C LYS A 427 -11.17 -37.50 15.58
N ALA A 428 -12.17 -36.89 14.91
CA ALA A 428 -12.02 -35.54 14.36
C ALA A 428 -11.77 -34.49 15.47
N PHE A 429 -12.44 -34.62 16.60
CA PHE A 429 -12.23 -33.77 17.77
C PHE A 429 -10.83 -33.94 18.37
N HIS A 430 -10.37 -35.19 18.54
CA HIS A 430 -9.03 -35.47 19.03
C HIS A 430 -7.95 -34.86 18.11
N ASP A 431 -8.08 -35.04 16.80
CA ASP A 431 -7.17 -34.46 15.81
C ASP A 431 -7.15 -32.93 15.92
N TRP A 432 -8.33 -32.28 15.98
CA TRP A 432 -8.37 -30.82 16.07
C TRP A 432 -7.73 -30.32 17.36
N ILE A 433 -8.04 -30.93 18.52
CA ILE A 433 -7.45 -30.56 19.81
C ILE A 433 -5.91 -30.65 19.76
N HIS A 434 -5.37 -31.70 19.15
CA HIS A 434 -3.93 -31.90 19.03
C HIS A 434 -3.27 -30.86 18.12
N TYR A 435 -3.91 -30.51 17.00
CA TYR A 435 -3.33 -29.61 15.99
C TYR A 435 -3.79 -28.15 16.07
N LYS A 436 -4.62 -27.77 17.07
CA LYS A 436 -5.27 -26.46 17.13
C LYS A 436 -4.31 -25.26 17.13
N GLU A 437 -3.07 -25.44 17.59
CA GLU A 437 -2.07 -24.36 17.66
C GLU A 437 -1.18 -24.26 16.41
N ASP A 438 -1.33 -25.18 15.45
CA ASP A 438 -0.66 -25.16 14.16
C ASP A 438 -1.58 -24.54 13.08
N ALA A 439 -1.03 -23.64 12.27
CA ALA A 439 -1.82 -22.89 11.29
C ALA A 439 -2.46 -23.81 10.23
N ASP A 440 -1.63 -24.57 9.51
CA ASP A 440 -2.07 -25.37 8.36
C ASP A 440 -2.80 -26.65 8.83
N ALA A 441 -2.34 -27.25 9.93
CA ALA A 441 -2.96 -28.47 10.46
C ALA A 441 -4.31 -28.19 11.14
N SER A 442 -4.48 -27.05 11.83
CA SER A 442 -5.78 -26.67 12.40
C SER A 442 -6.84 -26.40 11.35
N GLU A 443 -6.47 -25.87 10.17
CA GLU A 443 -7.41 -25.68 9.06
C GLU A 443 -7.93 -27.02 8.55
N LYS A 444 -7.02 -27.97 8.27
CA LYS A 444 -7.37 -29.32 7.80
C LYS A 444 -8.20 -30.08 8.84
N ALA A 445 -7.80 -30.02 10.12
CA ALA A 445 -8.53 -30.66 11.20
C ALA A 445 -9.91 -30.01 11.41
N GLY A 446 -10.01 -28.69 11.33
CA GLY A 446 -11.27 -27.95 11.44
C GLY A 446 -12.25 -28.31 10.33
N ARG A 447 -11.77 -28.48 9.09
CA ARG A 447 -12.61 -28.95 7.98
C ARG A 447 -13.21 -30.33 8.26
N ARG A 448 -12.39 -31.28 8.74
CA ARG A 448 -12.86 -32.61 9.14
C ARG A 448 -13.89 -32.56 10.27
N VAL A 449 -13.72 -31.65 11.23
CA VAL A 449 -14.72 -31.41 12.28
C VAL A 449 -16.06 -30.99 11.68
N LEU A 450 -16.07 -30.09 10.70
CA LEU A 450 -17.31 -29.66 10.05
C LEU A 450 -17.94 -30.77 9.21
N GLU A 451 -17.13 -31.51 8.45
CA GLU A 451 -17.59 -32.65 7.64
C GLU A 451 -18.29 -33.72 8.50
N VAL A 452 -17.71 -34.10 9.65
CA VAL A 452 -18.35 -35.13 10.51
C VAL A 452 -19.59 -34.60 11.23
N LEU A 453 -19.72 -33.28 11.39
CA LEU A 453 -20.83 -32.64 12.08
C LEU A 453 -21.98 -32.19 11.15
N GLU A 454 -21.79 -32.17 9.82
CA GLU A 454 -22.76 -31.62 8.85
C GLU A 454 -24.17 -32.18 9.08
N ASP A 455 -24.30 -33.51 9.00
CA ASP A 455 -25.55 -34.26 9.21
C ASP A 455 -25.63 -34.94 10.59
N PHE A 456 -24.97 -34.36 11.60
CA PHE A 456 -25.00 -34.95 12.95
C PHE A 456 -26.39 -34.85 13.58
N ILE A 457 -26.92 -35.98 14.03
CA ILE A 457 -28.23 -36.10 14.69
C ILE A 457 -28.03 -36.77 16.05
N SER A 458 -28.70 -36.23 17.07
CA SER A 458 -28.79 -36.84 18.39
C SER A 458 -30.16 -36.53 18.99
N THR A 459 -30.68 -37.41 19.84
CA THR A 459 -31.89 -37.14 20.66
C THR A 459 -31.54 -36.46 21.98
N ASP A 460 -30.25 -36.38 22.32
CA ASP A 460 -29.75 -35.71 23.51
C ASP A 460 -29.59 -34.20 23.25
N VAL A 461 -30.36 -33.41 24.00
CA VAL A 461 -30.41 -31.95 23.90
C VAL A 461 -29.07 -31.30 24.21
N GLU A 462 -28.31 -31.84 25.16
CA GLU A 462 -27.01 -31.30 25.54
C GLU A 462 -25.97 -31.55 24.44
N ILE A 463 -25.98 -32.74 23.82
CA ILE A 463 -25.13 -33.04 22.68
C ILE A 463 -25.43 -32.07 21.52
N LEU A 464 -26.71 -31.89 21.19
CA LEU A 464 -27.11 -30.96 20.11
C LEU A 464 -26.68 -29.52 20.41
N GLN A 465 -26.81 -29.06 21.64
CA GLN A 465 -26.36 -27.72 22.02
C GLN A 465 -24.85 -27.55 21.82
N LEU A 466 -24.04 -28.50 22.29
CA LEU A 466 -22.58 -28.44 22.13
C LEU A 466 -22.15 -28.49 20.66
N VAL A 467 -22.82 -29.30 19.84
CA VAL A 467 -22.57 -29.35 18.39
C VAL A 467 -22.96 -28.03 17.73
N ASN A 468 -24.08 -27.43 18.12
CA ASN A 468 -24.51 -26.12 17.61
C ASN A 468 -23.51 -25.02 17.99
N ASP A 469 -22.99 -25.03 19.22
CA ASP A 469 -21.96 -24.08 19.67
C ASP A 469 -20.69 -24.19 18.82
N ILE A 470 -20.27 -25.42 18.47
CA ILE A 470 -19.13 -25.67 17.57
C ILE A 470 -19.43 -25.14 16.16
N LYS A 471 -20.63 -25.41 15.61
CA LYS A 471 -21.05 -24.94 14.28
C LYS A 471 -21.13 -23.41 14.22
N GLN A 472 -21.62 -22.74 15.26
CA GLN A 472 -21.69 -21.29 15.36
C GLN A 472 -20.30 -20.64 15.40
N ASN A 473 -19.32 -21.30 16.03
CA ASN A 473 -17.94 -20.81 16.16
C ASN A 473 -16.98 -21.46 15.16
N ARG A 474 -17.48 -22.01 14.04
CA ARG A 474 -16.67 -22.72 13.03
C ARG A 474 -15.50 -21.92 12.48
N ASP A 475 -15.65 -20.59 12.43
CA ASP A 475 -14.62 -19.66 11.97
C ASP A 475 -13.40 -19.65 12.89
N TYR A 476 -13.53 -20.14 14.12
CA TYR A 476 -12.46 -20.28 15.09
C TYR A 476 -11.92 -21.71 15.18
N LEU A 477 -12.23 -22.60 14.23
CA LEU A 477 -11.54 -23.90 14.13
C LEU A 477 -10.13 -23.72 13.56
N THR A 478 -9.97 -22.89 12.53
CA THR A 478 -8.66 -22.52 11.99
C THR A 478 -7.96 -21.51 12.91
N LYS A 479 -6.68 -21.72 13.24
CA LYS A 479 -5.92 -20.79 14.08
C LYS A 479 -5.89 -19.40 13.45
N ARG A 480 -6.27 -18.36 14.22
CA ARG A 480 -6.17 -16.97 13.78
C ARG A 480 -4.76 -16.42 13.97
N SER A 481 -4.35 -15.51 13.10
CA SER A 481 -3.09 -14.77 13.19
C SER A 481 -3.40 -13.32 13.57
N VAL A 482 -3.05 -12.91 14.78
CA VAL A 482 -3.33 -11.54 15.26
C VAL A 482 -2.14 -10.63 14.95
N TRP A 483 -2.40 -9.56 14.22
CA TRP A 483 -1.41 -8.58 13.76
C TRP A 483 -1.73 -7.19 14.30
N LEU A 484 -0.73 -6.53 14.88
CA LEU A 484 -0.81 -5.19 15.41
C LEU A 484 0.11 -4.31 14.57
N GLU A 485 -0.47 -3.48 13.71
CA GLU A 485 0.30 -2.67 12.77
C GLU A 485 0.21 -1.18 13.07
N GLY A 486 1.29 -0.45 12.80
CA GLY A 486 1.31 1.00 12.99
C GLY A 486 2.64 1.64 12.60
N GLY A 487 2.66 2.97 12.53
CA GLY A 487 3.86 3.73 12.21
C GLY A 487 4.83 3.87 13.39
N ASP A 488 6.00 4.46 13.13
CA ASP A 488 6.98 4.72 14.18
C ASP A 488 6.48 5.65 15.30
N GLY A 489 5.60 6.60 15.00
CA GLY A 489 5.02 7.46 16.04
C GLY A 489 4.19 6.73 17.08
N TRP A 490 3.49 5.68 16.69
CA TRP A 490 2.78 4.82 17.63
C TRP A 490 3.80 4.03 18.46
N ALA A 491 4.62 3.22 17.80
CA ALA A 491 5.46 2.21 18.47
C ALA A 491 6.60 2.80 19.30
N TYR A 492 7.15 3.94 18.89
CA TYR A 492 8.28 4.55 19.59
C TYR A 492 7.84 5.58 20.63
N ASP A 493 6.69 6.24 20.42
CA ASP A 493 6.20 7.33 21.26
C ASP A 493 4.93 7.01 22.03
N ILE A 494 3.75 7.29 21.48
CA ILE A 494 2.50 7.39 22.25
C ILE A 494 1.99 6.03 22.71
N GLY A 495 2.09 5.00 21.87
CA GLY A 495 1.66 3.64 22.19
C GLY A 495 2.81 2.74 22.68
N TYR A 496 3.99 3.30 22.94
CA TYR A 496 5.14 2.51 23.36
C TYR A 496 4.90 1.81 24.71
N GLY A 497 4.22 2.46 25.67
CA GLY A 497 3.93 1.85 26.97
C GLY A 497 3.04 0.61 26.84
N GLY A 498 1.98 0.70 26.03
CA GLY A 498 1.12 -0.42 25.69
C GLY A 498 1.86 -1.54 24.93
N LEU A 499 2.65 -1.15 23.93
CA LEU A 499 3.46 -2.08 23.14
C LEU A 499 4.45 -2.87 24.00
N ASP A 500 5.18 -2.18 24.88
CA ASP A 500 6.10 -2.77 25.83
C ASP A 500 5.37 -3.78 26.74
N HIS A 501 4.23 -3.39 27.31
CA HIS A 501 3.43 -4.26 28.17
C HIS A 501 2.91 -5.52 27.47
N VAL A 502 2.37 -5.37 26.26
CA VAL A 502 1.82 -6.49 25.47
C VAL A 502 2.92 -7.46 25.05
N LEU A 503 4.08 -6.95 24.61
CA LEU A 503 5.22 -7.82 24.26
C LEU A 503 5.83 -8.49 25.50
N ALA A 504 5.82 -7.83 26.67
CA ALA A 504 6.30 -8.43 27.91
C ALA A 504 5.42 -9.60 28.40
N TYR A 505 4.11 -9.54 28.15
CA TYR A 505 3.15 -10.55 28.62
C TYR A 505 3.42 -11.94 28.01
N GLY A 506 3.94 -12.01 26.78
CA GLY A 506 4.41 -13.27 26.20
C GLY A 506 3.40 -14.06 25.37
N GLU A 507 2.24 -13.49 25.01
CA GLU A 507 1.26 -14.17 24.15
C GLU A 507 1.63 -14.10 22.65
N ASP A 508 1.00 -14.98 21.86
CA ASP A 508 1.22 -15.16 20.42
C ASP A 508 0.54 -14.04 19.60
N VAL A 509 1.23 -12.91 19.51
CA VAL A 509 0.82 -11.72 18.74
C VAL A 509 1.97 -11.20 17.87
N ASN A 510 1.64 -10.68 16.69
CA ASN A 510 2.61 -10.19 15.72
C ASN A 510 2.52 -8.67 15.55
N VAL A 511 3.58 -7.95 15.86
CA VAL A 511 3.64 -6.49 15.71
C VAL A 511 4.42 -6.12 14.45
N LEU A 512 3.83 -5.26 13.61
CA LEU A 512 4.44 -4.73 12.39
C LEU A 512 4.57 -3.20 12.48
N VAL A 513 5.81 -2.70 12.57
CA VAL A 513 6.09 -1.27 12.66
C VAL A 513 6.59 -0.75 11.32
N PHE A 514 5.83 0.15 10.70
CA PHE A 514 6.25 0.89 9.52
C PHE A 514 7.11 2.09 9.95
N ASP A 515 8.42 1.91 9.97
CA ASP A 515 9.36 2.91 10.45
C ASP A 515 9.70 3.91 9.34
N THR A 516 8.92 4.98 9.30
CA THR A 516 9.16 6.14 8.44
C THR A 516 10.06 7.17 9.10
N GLU A 517 10.45 6.95 10.37
CA GLU A 517 11.28 7.83 11.18
C GLU A 517 10.72 9.26 11.37
N VAL A 518 9.44 9.49 11.09
CA VAL A 518 8.72 10.76 11.29
C VAL A 518 7.22 10.48 11.39
N TYR A 519 6.43 11.42 11.90
CA TYR A 519 4.97 11.30 11.85
C TYR A 519 4.51 11.70 10.45
N SER A 520 4.49 10.74 9.54
CA SER A 520 4.22 10.98 8.12
C SER A 520 2.84 11.61 7.89
N ASN A 521 1.78 11.05 8.49
CA ASN A 521 0.40 11.49 8.26
C ASN A 521 0.14 12.96 8.62
N THR A 522 0.69 13.42 9.74
CA THR A 522 0.45 14.77 10.28
C THR A 522 1.43 15.82 9.73
N GLY A 523 2.22 15.44 8.71
CA GLY A 523 3.06 16.34 7.93
C GLY A 523 4.53 16.37 8.33
N GLY A 524 5.06 15.28 8.91
CA GLY A 524 6.50 15.08 9.13
C GLY A 524 7.04 15.70 10.41
N GLN A 525 6.38 15.46 11.54
CA GLN A 525 6.87 15.79 12.87
C GLN A 525 7.97 14.82 13.30
N ALA A 526 8.90 15.29 14.13
CA ALA A 526 9.92 14.44 14.73
C ALA A 526 9.27 13.41 15.68
N SER A 527 9.77 12.18 15.62
CA SER A 527 9.46 11.07 16.54
C SER A 527 10.71 10.67 17.32
N LYS A 528 10.58 9.79 18.33
CA LYS A 528 11.77 9.14 18.92
C LYS A 528 12.48 8.21 17.93
N ALA A 529 11.83 7.82 16.83
CA ALA A 529 12.44 7.08 15.74
C ALA A 529 13.21 7.96 14.75
N THR A 530 13.01 9.29 14.77
CA THR A 530 13.78 10.23 13.96
C THR A 530 15.27 10.15 14.33
N PRO A 531 16.17 10.00 13.34
CA PRO A 531 17.60 9.92 13.57
C PRO A 531 18.24 11.30 13.77
N THR A 532 19.46 11.30 14.28
CA THR A 532 20.30 12.49 14.37
C THR A 532 20.46 13.16 13.00
N ALA A 533 20.56 14.49 12.98
CA ALA A 533 20.69 15.33 11.80
C ALA A 533 19.46 15.45 10.88
N ALA A 534 18.42 14.63 11.05
CA ALA A 534 17.22 14.76 10.24
C ALA A 534 16.42 16.01 10.66
N ILE A 535 16.02 16.81 9.66
CA ILE A 535 15.05 17.89 9.82
C ILE A 535 13.64 17.32 9.76
N ALA A 536 12.84 17.74 10.72
CA ALA A 536 11.41 17.49 10.82
C ALA A 536 10.75 18.66 11.57
N LYS A 537 9.41 18.74 11.58
CA LYS A 537 8.73 19.69 12.48
C LYS A 537 9.09 19.37 13.93
N PHE A 538 9.30 20.40 14.75
CA PHE A 538 9.90 20.32 16.11
C PHE A 538 11.38 19.90 16.17
N ALA A 539 12.04 19.72 15.02
CA ALA A 539 13.47 19.46 14.89
C ALA A 539 14.07 20.26 13.70
N ALA A 540 13.75 21.55 13.61
CA ALA A 540 14.07 22.39 12.44
C ALA A 540 15.57 22.58 12.19
N SER A 541 16.41 22.53 13.23
CA SER A 541 17.87 22.61 13.17
C SER A 541 18.54 21.23 13.20
N GLY A 542 17.81 20.20 12.76
CA GLY A 542 18.21 18.80 12.83
C GLY A 542 18.06 18.23 14.24
N LYS A 543 17.53 17.01 14.35
CA LYS A 543 17.42 16.33 15.65
C LYS A 543 18.81 16.06 16.22
N LYS A 544 19.00 16.39 17.51
CA LYS A 544 20.30 16.28 18.20
C LYS A 544 20.50 14.91 18.85
N GLN A 545 19.41 14.28 19.28
CA GLN A 545 19.42 12.96 19.92
C GLN A 545 19.41 11.84 18.88
N GLY A 546 20.04 10.72 19.21
CA GLY A 546 19.99 9.49 18.42
C GLY A 546 18.57 8.93 18.26
N LYS A 547 18.42 8.03 17.30
CA LYS A 547 17.21 7.20 17.14
C LYS A 547 17.08 6.27 18.35
N LYS A 548 15.88 6.20 18.96
CA LYS A 548 15.56 5.20 20.00
C LYS A 548 15.71 3.80 19.41
N ASP A 549 16.39 2.91 20.12
CA ASP A 549 16.65 1.55 19.65
C ASP A 549 15.57 0.57 20.15
N LEU A 550 14.37 0.66 19.56
CA LEU A 550 13.21 -0.15 19.96
C LEU A 550 13.52 -1.65 19.87
N GLY A 551 14.21 -2.08 18.82
CA GLY A 551 14.54 -3.49 18.61
C GLY A 551 15.38 -4.06 19.75
N ARG A 552 16.48 -3.39 20.13
CA ARG A 552 17.30 -3.85 21.27
C ARG A 552 16.57 -3.77 22.60
N MET A 553 15.71 -2.77 22.80
CA MET A 553 14.88 -2.68 24.00
C MET A 553 13.98 -3.92 24.13
N MET A 554 13.30 -4.33 23.06
CA MET A 554 12.43 -5.51 23.15
C MET A 554 13.21 -6.83 23.27
N MET A 555 14.44 -6.90 22.74
CA MET A 555 15.29 -8.08 22.92
C MET A 555 15.68 -8.34 24.38
N THR A 556 15.63 -7.33 25.27
CA THR A 556 16.02 -7.53 26.67
C THR A 556 15.08 -8.46 27.44
N TYR A 557 13.82 -8.59 27.00
CA TYR A 557 12.89 -9.57 27.58
C TYR A 557 13.33 -11.02 27.35
N GLY A 558 14.10 -11.26 26.29
CA GLY A 558 14.64 -12.58 26.00
C GLY A 558 13.69 -13.55 25.31
N ASN A 559 12.38 -13.37 25.46
CA ASN A 559 11.28 -14.18 24.91
C ASN A 559 10.46 -13.48 23.80
N VAL A 560 10.88 -12.29 23.37
CA VAL A 560 10.25 -11.59 22.23
C VAL A 560 11.05 -11.90 20.96
N TYR A 561 10.41 -12.37 19.90
CA TYR A 561 11.03 -12.44 18.58
C TYR A 561 11.15 -11.02 18.01
N VAL A 562 12.34 -10.61 17.55
CA VAL A 562 12.53 -9.25 17.02
C VAL A 562 13.27 -9.30 15.69
N ALA A 563 12.73 -8.67 14.65
CA ALA A 563 13.40 -8.54 13.36
C ALA A 563 13.41 -7.09 12.88
N GLN A 564 14.55 -6.66 12.33
CA GLN A 564 14.67 -5.43 11.56
C GLN A 564 14.84 -5.81 10.09
N VAL A 565 13.95 -5.31 9.24
CA VAL A 565 13.80 -5.76 7.85
C VAL A 565 13.84 -4.61 6.87
N GLY A 566 14.17 -4.92 5.62
CA GLY A 566 14.22 -3.96 4.52
C GLY A 566 13.82 -4.64 3.21
N ILE A 567 12.63 -4.32 2.70
CA ILE A 567 12.16 -4.84 1.42
C ILE A 567 13.14 -4.43 0.31
N HIS A 568 13.40 -5.34 -0.63
CA HIS A 568 14.39 -5.16 -1.71
C HIS A 568 15.86 -5.08 -1.28
N ALA A 569 16.18 -4.82 0.00
CA ALA A 569 17.55 -4.93 0.50
C ALA A 569 18.00 -6.40 0.57
N ASP A 570 17.16 -7.27 1.13
CA ASP A 570 17.29 -8.72 1.05
C ASP A 570 15.90 -9.39 1.10
N ASN A 571 15.42 -9.85 -0.07
CA ASN A 571 14.08 -10.43 -0.18
C ASN A 571 13.95 -11.77 0.55
N SER A 572 15.04 -12.52 0.70
CA SER A 572 15.05 -13.79 1.42
C SER A 572 14.97 -13.54 2.92
N GLN A 573 15.65 -12.50 3.41
CA GLN A 573 15.61 -12.10 4.81
C GLN A 573 14.20 -11.68 5.24
N LEU A 574 13.50 -10.84 4.47
CA LEU A 574 12.15 -10.40 4.82
C LEU A 574 11.17 -11.58 4.92
N ILE A 575 11.14 -12.46 3.91
CA ILE A 575 10.24 -13.63 3.91
C ILE A 575 10.53 -14.53 5.11
N ARG A 576 11.81 -14.80 5.38
CA ARG A 576 12.21 -15.62 6.52
C ARG A 576 11.79 -14.99 7.83
N ALA A 577 12.02 -13.69 8.00
CA ALA A 577 11.66 -12.97 9.20
C ALA A 577 10.16 -13.00 9.48
N LEU A 578 9.31 -12.81 8.45
CA LEU A 578 7.86 -12.87 8.58
C LEU A 578 7.36 -14.27 8.96
N ARG A 579 7.93 -15.33 8.37
CA ARG A 579 7.56 -16.72 8.68
C ARG A 579 8.01 -17.15 10.06
N GLU A 580 9.23 -16.79 10.46
CA GLU A 580 9.73 -17.04 11.81
C GLU A 580 8.88 -16.31 12.86
N ALA A 581 8.59 -15.03 12.64
CA ALA A 581 7.74 -14.24 13.53
C ALA A 581 6.34 -14.86 13.72
N GLU A 582 5.65 -15.20 12.62
CA GLU A 582 4.28 -15.70 12.69
C GLU A 582 4.18 -17.14 13.24
N SER A 583 5.22 -17.95 13.04
CA SER A 583 5.27 -19.31 13.58
C SER A 583 5.68 -19.37 15.05
N TYR A 584 6.33 -18.33 15.57
CA TYR A 584 6.75 -18.24 16.95
C TYR A 584 5.53 -18.20 17.90
N LYS A 585 5.49 -19.10 18.88
CA LYS A 585 4.39 -19.19 19.85
C LYS A 585 4.60 -18.19 21.00
N GLY A 586 4.63 -16.92 20.65
CA GLY A 586 4.92 -15.82 21.56
C GLY A 586 4.96 -14.49 20.81
N PRO A 587 5.39 -13.41 21.47
CA PRO A 587 5.29 -12.07 20.93
C PRO A 587 6.38 -11.85 19.89
N SER A 588 5.99 -11.25 18.77
CA SER A 588 6.88 -10.95 17.63
C SER A 588 6.84 -9.46 17.30
N LEU A 589 7.99 -8.85 17.06
CA LEU A 589 8.14 -7.47 16.61
C LEU A 589 8.95 -7.42 15.31
N ILE A 590 8.36 -6.86 14.26
CA ILE A 590 9.00 -6.65 12.95
C ILE A 590 9.05 -5.14 12.68
N ILE A 591 10.25 -4.59 12.52
CA ILE A 591 10.50 -3.17 12.25
C ILE A 591 10.92 -3.03 10.78
N CYS A 592 10.05 -2.41 9.98
CA CYS A 592 10.20 -2.24 8.54
C CYS A 592 10.71 -0.84 8.21
N TYR A 593 11.84 -0.71 7.50
CA TYR A 593 12.22 0.61 6.97
C TYR A 593 11.28 1.02 5.84
N SER A 594 10.58 2.14 6.03
CA SER A 594 9.52 2.59 5.13
C SER A 594 9.85 3.97 4.54
N PRO A 595 10.43 4.04 3.32
CA PRO A 595 10.67 5.29 2.62
C PRO A 595 9.39 6.13 2.46
N CYS A 596 9.49 7.44 2.73
CA CYS A 596 8.35 8.35 2.74
C CYS A 596 8.62 9.62 1.95
N ILE A 597 7.56 10.25 1.42
CA ILE A 597 7.63 11.57 0.78
C ILE A 597 8.24 12.63 1.70
N ASN A 598 8.05 12.51 3.02
CA ASN A 598 8.62 13.41 4.02
C ASN A 598 10.16 13.32 4.13
N HIS A 599 10.78 12.24 3.63
CA HIS A 599 12.24 12.16 3.52
C HIS A 599 12.76 13.09 2.42
N GLY A 600 11.93 13.36 1.41
CA GLY A 600 12.30 14.09 0.21
C GLY A 600 13.45 13.40 -0.52
N ILE A 601 13.25 12.16 -0.94
CA ILE A 601 14.22 11.39 -1.72
C ILE A 601 14.49 12.15 -3.03
N LYS A 602 15.73 12.57 -3.29
CA LYS A 602 16.07 13.42 -4.45
C LYS A 602 15.82 12.71 -5.79
N GLU A 603 16.04 11.40 -5.84
CA GLU A 603 15.75 10.59 -7.03
C GLU A 603 14.24 10.35 -7.24
N GLY A 604 13.40 10.71 -6.25
CA GLY A 604 11.95 10.53 -6.27
C GLY A 604 11.48 9.20 -5.68
N MET A 605 10.17 9.10 -5.42
CA MET A 605 9.54 7.91 -4.83
C MET A 605 9.50 6.69 -5.77
N GLY A 606 9.88 6.83 -7.04
CA GLY A 606 10.14 5.70 -7.93
C GLY A 606 11.39 4.90 -7.59
N ARG A 607 12.21 5.44 -6.67
CA ARG A 607 13.45 4.84 -6.16
C ARG A 607 13.32 4.48 -4.67
N SER A 608 12.09 4.35 -4.16
CA SER A 608 11.84 4.00 -2.75
C SER A 608 12.49 2.67 -2.41
N MET A 609 12.29 1.63 -3.22
CA MET A 609 12.82 0.29 -2.94
C MET A 609 14.35 0.26 -2.96
N GLU A 610 14.96 0.96 -3.92
CA GLU A 610 16.42 1.14 -3.92
C GLU A 610 16.89 1.89 -2.68
N THR A 611 16.17 2.92 -2.24
CA THR A 611 16.54 3.70 -1.04
C THR A 611 16.63 2.80 0.19
N VAL A 612 15.78 1.77 0.30
CA VAL A 612 15.89 0.74 1.36
C VAL A 612 17.21 -0.03 1.25
N LYS A 613 17.56 -0.49 0.05
CA LYS A 613 18.82 -1.19 -0.20
C LYS A 613 20.05 -0.33 0.10
N LYS A 614 20.06 0.93 -0.34
CA LYS A 614 21.13 1.90 -0.06
C LYS A 614 21.27 2.18 1.43
N ALA A 615 20.15 2.27 2.17
CA ALA A 615 20.17 2.45 3.62
C ALA A 615 20.92 1.30 4.32
N VAL A 616 20.70 0.06 3.87
CA VAL A 616 21.40 -1.12 4.41
C VAL A 616 22.88 -1.13 4.02
N GLN A 617 23.19 -0.89 2.74
CA GLN A 617 24.56 -0.91 2.24
C GLN A 617 25.46 0.18 2.86
N ALA A 618 24.86 1.33 3.22
CA ALA A 618 25.52 2.44 3.89
C ALA A 618 25.59 2.29 5.42
N GLY A 619 25.01 1.24 6.00
CA GLY A 619 25.00 1.03 7.45
C GLY A 619 24.07 1.97 8.22
N TYR A 620 23.17 2.64 7.51
CA TYR A 620 22.12 3.46 8.11
C TYR A 620 21.02 2.61 8.75
N TRP A 621 20.68 1.51 8.09
CA TRP A 621 19.75 0.50 8.55
C TRP A 621 20.46 -0.85 8.60
N HIS A 622 20.13 -1.71 9.56
CA HIS A 622 20.71 -3.05 9.65
C HIS A 622 19.60 -4.09 9.50
N LEU A 623 19.95 -5.24 8.94
CA LEU A 623 19.02 -6.36 8.85
C LEU A 623 19.46 -7.38 9.90
N TYR A 624 18.57 -7.72 10.82
CA TYR A 624 18.83 -8.72 11.85
C TYR A 624 17.55 -9.44 12.25
N ARG A 625 17.74 -10.58 12.91
CA ARG A 625 16.68 -11.31 13.62
C ARG A 625 17.19 -11.74 14.98
N TYR A 626 16.34 -11.64 15.97
CA TYR A 626 16.52 -12.21 17.30
C TYR A 626 15.42 -13.25 17.47
N ASN A 627 15.81 -14.53 17.50
CA ASN A 627 14.89 -15.66 17.57
C ASN A 627 15.06 -16.40 18.90
N PRO A 628 14.14 -16.23 19.87
CA PRO A 628 14.19 -16.89 21.18
C PRO A 628 14.28 -18.42 21.11
N MET A 629 13.76 -19.04 20.05
CA MET A 629 13.75 -20.50 19.90
C MET A 629 15.16 -21.08 19.76
N LEU A 630 16.10 -20.32 19.21
CA LEU A 630 17.50 -20.75 19.07
C LEU A 630 18.18 -20.97 20.41
N LYS A 631 17.75 -20.29 21.48
CA LYS A 631 18.26 -20.54 22.83
C LYS A 631 17.99 -21.97 23.28
N LYS A 632 16.80 -22.51 22.96
CA LYS A 632 16.43 -23.89 23.29
C LYS A 632 17.30 -24.93 22.56
N GLU A 633 17.94 -24.52 21.47
CA GLU A 633 18.89 -25.32 20.70
C GLU A 633 20.35 -25.08 21.13
N GLY A 634 20.60 -24.30 22.18
CA GLY A 634 21.95 -23.93 22.61
C GLY A 634 22.67 -23.00 21.62
N LYS A 635 21.93 -22.26 20.78
CA LYS A 635 22.47 -21.34 19.77
C LYS A 635 22.26 -19.89 20.19
N ASN A 636 23.08 -18.99 19.62
CA ASN A 636 22.89 -17.57 19.79
C ASN A 636 21.57 -17.12 19.11
N PRO A 637 20.64 -16.50 19.86
CA PRO A 637 19.37 -16.03 19.30
C PRO A 637 19.52 -14.87 18.32
N PHE A 638 20.59 -14.07 18.42
CA PHE A 638 20.80 -12.90 17.59
C PHE A 638 21.58 -13.24 16.33
N ILE A 639 21.00 -12.95 15.17
CA ILE A 639 21.58 -13.14 13.85
C ILE A 639 21.61 -11.78 13.14
N LEU A 640 22.82 -11.31 12.85
CA LEU A 640 23.03 -10.14 11.99
C LEU A 640 23.02 -10.59 10.52
N ASP A 641 21.92 -10.34 9.81
CA ASP A 641 21.74 -10.76 8.41
C ASP A 641 22.45 -9.79 7.43
N SER A 642 22.48 -8.48 7.73
CA SER A 642 23.18 -7.50 6.90
C SER A 642 24.70 -7.61 7.05
N LYS A 643 25.41 -7.50 5.93
CA LYS A 643 26.88 -7.50 5.90
C LYS A 643 27.45 -6.21 6.48
N GLU A 644 28.77 -6.21 6.72
CA GLU A 644 29.51 -4.99 7.04
C GLU A 644 29.26 -3.90 5.97
N PRO A 645 28.83 -2.69 6.37
CA PRO A 645 28.58 -1.59 5.45
C PRO A 645 29.84 -1.21 4.65
N LYS A 646 29.67 -0.93 3.36
CA LYS A 646 30.76 -0.52 2.46
C LYS A 646 30.51 0.80 1.77
N GLU A 647 29.25 1.23 1.69
CA GLU A 647 28.87 2.46 1.01
C GLU A 647 28.98 3.66 1.96
N SER A 648 29.10 4.85 1.37
CA SER A 648 29.20 6.10 2.12
C SER A 648 27.90 6.45 2.86
N PHE A 649 27.99 6.52 4.20
CA PHE A 649 26.89 6.97 5.05
C PHE A 649 26.47 8.41 4.71
N ARG A 650 27.46 9.28 4.47
CA ARG A 650 27.23 10.69 4.14
C ARG A 650 26.47 10.86 2.83
N ASP A 651 26.81 10.08 1.81
CA ASP A 651 26.14 10.16 0.50
C ASP A 651 24.67 9.73 0.60
N PHE A 652 24.40 8.70 1.41
CA PHE A 652 23.02 8.29 1.70
C PHE A 652 22.20 9.41 2.37
N LEU A 653 22.76 10.12 3.36
CA LEU A 653 22.11 11.27 3.98
C LEU A 653 21.85 12.37 2.93
N MET A 654 22.88 12.72 2.16
CA MET A 654 22.79 13.80 1.17
C MET A 654 21.87 13.47 -0.02
N GLY A 655 21.51 12.20 -0.22
CA GLY A 655 20.48 11.75 -1.14
C GLY A 655 19.05 12.16 -0.76
N GLN A 656 18.84 12.70 0.45
CA GLN A 656 17.53 13.06 0.97
C GLN A 656 17.46 14.54 1.38
N VAL A 657 16.32 15.18 1.10
CA VAL A 657 16.10 16.59 1.44
C VAL A 657 16.09 16.80 2.94
N ARG A 658 15.56 15.87 3.74
CA ARG A 658 15.54 15.98 5.22
C ARG A 658 16.92 16.14 5.87
N TYR A 659 18.00 15.82 5.18
CA TYR A 659 19.38 16.09 5.63
C TYR A 659 20.04 17.21 4.83
N SER A 660 19.91 17.18 3.50
CA SER A 660 20.58 18.19 2.66
C SER A 660 20.04 19.61 2.85
N SER A 661 18.80 19.80 3.32
CA SER A 661 18.29 21.12 3.72
C SER A 661 18.97 21.65 4.99
N LEU A 662 19.38 20.79 5.91
CA LEU A 662 20.13 21.16 7.11
C LEU A 662 21.48 21.75 6.72
N PHE A 663 22.20 21.06 5.82
CA PHE A 663 23.49 21.54 5.32
C PHE A 663 23.39 22.90 4.62
N LYS A 664 22.29 23.16 3.91
CA LYS A 664 22.06 24.45 3.25
C LYS A 664 21.76 25.57 4.23
N ALA A 665 20.98 25.30 5.27
CA ALA A 665 20.53 26.31 6.23
C ALA A 665 21.55 26.59 7.34
N PHE A 666 22.22 25.54 7.82
CA PHE A 666 23.14 25.59 8.96
C PHE A 666 24.38 24.69 8.71
N PRO A 667 25.31 25.09 7.82
CA PRO A 667 26.42 24.23 7.38
C PRO A 667 27.27 23.67 8.53
N ASP A 668 27.66 24.51 9.49
CA ASP A 668 28.54 24.09 10.60
C ASP A 668 27.84 23.09 11.53
N ILE A 669 26.58 23.36 11.88
CA ILE A 669 25.74 22.46 12.68
C ILE A 669 25.50 21.14 11.92
N ALA A 670 25.30 21.20 10.61
CA ALA A 670 25.08 20.03 9.78
C ALA A 670 26.31 19.11 9.78
N GLU A 671 27.50 19.67 9.63
CA GLU A 671 28.75 18.91 9.61
C GLU A 671 28.98 18.17 10.95
N GLU A 672 28.75 18.85 12.07
CA GLU A 672 28.80 18.24 13.40
C GLU A 672 27.80 17.08 13.54
N LEU A 673 26.53 17.34 13.19
CA LEU A 673 25.47 16.34 13.32
C LEU A 673 25.63 15.16 12.36
N PHE A 674 26.16 15.37 11.15
CA PHE A 674 26.44 14.26 10.22
C PHE A 674 27.54 13.35 10.75
N ARG A 675 28.62 13.91 11.31
CA ARG A 675 29.67 13.12 11.97
C ARG A 675 29.12 12.36 13.17
N GLN A 676 28.26 13.01 13.96
CA GLN A 676 27.59 12.37 15.10
C GLN A 676 26.69 11.21 14.65
N ALA A 677 25.87 11.42 13.60
CA ALA A 677 24.99 10.39 13.05
C ALA A 677 25.77 9.19 12.52
N GLU A 678 26.87 9.42 11.79
CA GLU A 678 27.73 8.35 11.29
C GLU A 678 28.42 7.60 12.43
N LYS A 679 28.89 8.31 13.46
CA LYS A 679 29.47 7.70 14.67
C LYS A 679 28.45 6.79 15.37
N GLN A 680 27.23 7.27 15.60
CA GLN A 680 26.15 6.49 16.21
C GLN A 680 25.79 5.25 15.38
N ALA A 681 25.78 5.37 14.04
CA ALA A 681 25.55 4.23 13.16
C ALA A 681 26.66 3.17 13.28
N LYS A 682 27.93 3.59 13.31
CA LYS A 682 29.08 2.70 13.52
C LYS A 682 29.05 2.03 14.90
N GLU A 683 28.71 2.78 15.96
CA GLU A 683 28.55 2.24 17.32
C GLU A 683 27.46 1.18 17.37
N ARG A 684 26.30 1.45 16.74
CA ARG A 684 25.19 0.50 16.67
C ARG A 684 25.57 -0.78 15.91
N TYR A 685 26.25 -0.65 14.77
CA TYR A 685 26.79 -1.79 14.04
C TYR A 685 27.76 -2.63 14.91
N ALA A 686 28.68 -1.97 15.63
CA ALA A 686 29.62 -2.66 16.51
C ALA A 686 28.92 -3.40 17.65
N ILE A 687 27.84 -2.84 18.20
CA ILE A 687 27.00 -3.51 19.20
C ILE A 687 26.35 -4.76 18.60
N TYR A 688 25.69 -4.65 17.45
CA TYR A 688 25.06 -5.82 16.80
C TYR A 688 26.07 -6.89 16.41
N ARG A 689 27.24 -6.49 15.93
CA ARG A 689 28.31 -7.42 15.63
C ARG A 689 28.76 -8.18 16.88
N ARG A 690 28.91 -7.51 18.03
CA ARG A 690 29.22 -8.18 19.30
C ARG A 690 28.12 -9.15 19.70
N MET A 691 26.85 -8.72 19.67
CA MET A 691 25.71 -9.59 19.98
C MET A 691 25.68 -10.85 19.10
N ALA A 692 26.05 -10.75 17.82
CA ALA A 692 26.11 -11.91 16.90
C ALA A 692 27.33 -12.81 17.13
N GLN A 693 28.37 -12.32 17.82
CA GLN A 693 29.61 -13.04 18.13
C GLN A 693 29.63 -13.60 19.55
N GLU A 694 28.73 -13.15 20.41
CA GLU A 694 28.57 -13.67 21.77
C GLU A 694 28.32 -15.19 21.72
N SER A 695 29.06 -15.91 22.58
CA SER A 695 28.81 -17.34 22.80
C SER A 695 27.39 -17.53 23.31
N PRO A 696 26.69 -18.61 22.91
CA PRO A 696 25.41 -18.95 23.52
C PRO A 696 25.58 -18.99 25.04
N MET A 697 24.73 -18.28 25.78
CA MET A 697 24.73 -18.43 27.24
C MET A 697 24.29 -19.87 27.55
N GLU A 698 25.13 -20.62 28.27
CA GLU A 698 24.69 -21.85 28.93
C GLU A 698 23.68 -21.42 30.00
N VAL A 699 22.41 -21.75 29.77
CA VAL A 699 21.30 -21.49 30.71
C VAL A 699 21.01 -22.75 31.50
#